data_AF-A0A218PZ47-F1
#
_entry.id   AF-A0A218PZ47-F1
#
_cell.length_a   1.000
_cell.length_b   1.000
_cell.length_c   1.000
_cell.angle_alpha   90.00
_cell.angle_beta   90.00
_cell.angle_gamma   90.00
#
_symmetry.space_group_name_H-M   'P 1'
#
loop_
_entity.id
_entity.type
_entity.pdbx_description
1 polymer ?
#
loop_
_entity_poly.entity_id
_entity_poly.type
_entity_poly.pdbx_seq_one_letter_code
_entity_poly.pdbx_strand_id
1 'polypeptide(L)'
;MQQHLWHKIIIYLFATIPIICQIITIPAQADNPVNPNPDTTQLPDKIGDHITEFVVFPVGLNVGKRTVKSGFFVRGKEDGAEAVDFANWLLPYDAVIEALKLNVTTLADGELEVKSPGLITRIDPKKIKSDAELGLVLTVEDLQTLFGVKAEFDINEYAIILEVPWENQSAGNLGEAENLIFLAGLPKIKNENINISAIEQKVNISGSDRQSTNYRGELTAVGSAFGSSWFLRTNQRDLTDQQTWNITDAQFFRPTNSTDYFIGSQRSFWQGQGDFWGFTYINRQGFTPPQTFGSGVVDSRQRLQASAIGRTIAGTAEPGTLARLVQGFGDRVIAEILVDSSGIYRFENIKNNSQFGSNNYRVLLYPQGRLTAQPEIQEASFTNVLGQIPAGTSAFIASAGMKRESSGNGSLLGNFSEFQGGIAGRWGLSESLTVGLGGVYEDSTKALGELFFRPTNIPVQVALFALSGEDGNVNADIRYEPFSSLNLTFNSDRFSQRSQINWRVFPNFSLFALNDSRDSTSGGLQINYAGKNISSFGRVSLDSKDRIRWNLLQRLGQLELTQRGNEIGTLSELTYKLSQKKWFDSGNSLLLSYETNSQNRNDNLLNVGWRYRSGERAIDGNYLWEFQLGYGLGSQGDGIITSLGTTILPGLSLRGRYQGVSVNSDQSTFSLDLVSSLSLQQGIKPGDRRSQHFRTQGGLLIQPFFDKNNNGKRDAGEEFYTQDAETLVIVNNRPIKYFLPDIQSDRILLRVAPGTYRLDLDPAGFPPDWQAKIAALAVDVIPGSYTPVMIPLILSYTVSGVVTDAQVNAVAGARVEAIETKQGTRRFSVTNGAGVYYLENLPQGNYQLKINGKFAGNLLLDDASEPFQERNLQYSSN
;
A
#
# COMPACT_ATOMS: atom_id res chain seq x y z
N MET A 1 22.65 39.09 -20.77
CA MET A 1 21.98 38.92 -22.08
C MET A 1 21.18 37.62 -22.19
N GLN A 2 21.61 36.50 -21.59
CA GLN A 2 20.84 35.23 -21.53
C GLN A 2 19.60 35.24 -20.59
N GLN A 3 19.62 36.02 -19.50
CA GLN A 3 18.44 36.19 -18.62
C GLN A 3 17.23 36.86 -19.31
N HIS A 4 17.49 37.69 -20.34
CA HIS A 4 16.43 38.37 -21.10
C HIS A 4 15.74 37.48 -22.14
N LEU A 5 16.38 36.39 -22.57
CA LEU A 5 15.82 35.48 -23.56
C LEU A 5 14.78 34.53 -22.93
N TRP A 6 15.05 34.04 -21.72
CA TRP A 6 14.11 33.20 -20.97
C TRP A 6 12.90 33.96 -20.42
N HIS A 7 13.09 35.21 -19.97
CA HIS A 7 11.96 36.09 -19.64
C HIS A 7 11.04 36.34 -20.84
N LYS A 8 11.61 36.52 -22.04
CA LYS A 8 10.81 36.69 -23.27
C LYS A 8 10.11 35.40 -23.69
N ILE A 9 10.73 34.23 -23.55
CA ILE A 9 10.10 32.94 -23.87
C ILE A 9 8.94 32.63 -22.91
N ILE A 10 9.08 32.93 -21.61
CA ILE A 10 8.02 32.76 -20.62
C ILE A 10 6.87 33.74 -20.89
N ILE A 11 7.16 35.02 -21.18
CA ILE A 11 6.13 36.00 -21.54
C ILE A 11 5.42 35.65 -22.86
N TYR A 12 6.14 35.10 -23.86
CA TYR A 12 5.53 34.61 -25.10
C TYR A 12 4.67 33.36 -24.88
N LEU A 13 5.08 32.44 -23.99
CA LEU A 13 4.26 31.28 -23.61
C LEU A 13 2.97 31.69 -22.89
N PHE A 14 3.01 32.76 -22.08
CA PHE A 14 1.83 33.31 -21.39
C PHE A 14 0.93 34.16 -22.30
N ALA A 15 1.46 34.73 -23.38
CA ALA A 15 0.68 35.54 -24.33
C ALA A 15 -0.05 34.71 -25.41
N THR A 16 0.34 33.45 -25.66
CA THR A 16 -0.29 32.61 -26.69
C THR A 16 -1.39 31.67 -26.19
N ILE A 17 -1.58 31.55 -24.87
CA ILE A 17 -2.60 30.67 -24.27
C ILE A 17 -4.07 31.14 -24.47
N PRO A 18 -4.41 32.42 -24.72
CA PRO A 18 -5.79 32.79 -25.01
C PRO A 18 -6.24 32.57 -26.47
N ILE A 19 -5.36 32.19 -27.42
CA ILE A 19 -5.67 32.23 -28.86
C ILE A 19 -6.03 30.84 -29.45
N ILE A 20 -5.97 29.75 -28.68
CA ILE A 20 -6.40 28.39 -29.12
C ILE A 20 -7.76 27.97 -28.50
N CYS A 21 -8.50 28.88 -27.89
CA CYS A 21 -9.89 28.66 -27.48
C CYS A 21 -10.86 29.53 -28.28
N GLN A 22 -10.95 29.29 -29.60
CA GLN A 22 -12.16 29.65 -30.34
C GLN A 22 -13.03 28.40 -30.47
N ILE A 23 -14.12 28.42 -29.70
CA ILE A 23 -15.21 27.46 -29.74
C ILE A 23 -15.85 27.53 -31.13
N ILE A 24 -15.64 26.51 -31.96
CA ILE A 24 -16.49 26.25 -33.13
C ILE A 24 -17.55 25.25 -32.66
N THR A 25 -18.71 25.76 -32.25
CA THR A 25 -19.93 24.96 -32.15
C THR A 25 -20.45 24.73 -33.57
N ILE A 26 -20.28 23.51 -34.10
CA ILE A 26 -21.01 23.04 -35.27
C ILE A 26 -22.29 22.37 -34.75
N PRO A 27 -23.49 22.86 -35.09
CA PRO A 27 -24.72 22.13 -34.81
C PRO A 27 -24.79 20.92 -35.75
N ALA A 28 -24.95 19.72 -35.18
CA ALA A 28 -25.25 18.53 -35.95
C ALA A 28 -26.65 18.69 -36.57
N GLN A 29 -26.66 18.77 -37.90
CA GLN A 29 -27.83 18.85 -38.75
C GLN A 29 -28.47 17.45 -38.79
N ALA A 30 -29.75 17.37 -38.43
CA ALA A 30 -30.55 16.15 -38.56
C ALA A 30 -30.81 15.89 -40.05
N ASP A 31 -30.28 14.79 -40.57
CA ASP A 31 -30.68 14.29 -41.89
C ASP A 31 -31.99 13.51 -41.79
N ASN A 32 -32.85 13.83 -42.75
CA ASN A 32 -34.24 13.41 -42.90
C ASN A 32 -34.40 11.91 -43.20
N PRO A 33 -35.60 11.35 -42.94
CA PRO A 33 -35.89 9.94 -43.15
C PRO A 33 -35.99 9.59 -44.64
N VAL A 34 -35.33 8.50 -45.03
CA VAL A 34 -35.56 7.89 -46.34
C VAL A 34 -36.80 6.99 -46.26
N ASN A 35 -37.80 7.38 -47.03
CA ASN A 35 -39.08 6.74 -47.24
C ASN A 35 -38.91 5.37 -47.95
N PRO A 36 -39.60 4.30 -47.53
CA PRO A 36 -39.61 3.04 -48.26
C PRO A 36 -40.58 3.16 -49.44
N ASN A 37 -40.18 2.72 -50.63
CA ASN A 37 -41.15 2.36 -51.66
C ASN A 37 -40.85 0.96 -52.21
N PRO A 38 -41.90 0.18 -52.50
CA PRO A 38 -41.81 -1.26 -52.74
C PRO A 38 -41.59 -1.50 -54.23
N ASP A 39 -40.76 -2.47 -54.56
CA ASP A 39 -41.00 -3.21 -55.80
C ASP A 39 -40.60 -4.67 -55.62
N THR A 40 -41.66 -5.47 -55.69
CA THR A 40 -41.70 -6.92 -55.83
C THR A 40 -40.85 -7.41 -56.99
N THR A 41 -40.08 -8.48 -56.75
CA THR A 41 -39.80 -9.49 -57.77
C THR A 41 -39.95 -10.87 -57.16
N GLN A 42 -40.88 -11.64 -57.72
CA GLN A 42 -41.20 -13.01 -57.36
C GLN A 42 -40.13 -14.00 -57.89
N LEU A 43 -39.81 -15.00 -57.06
CA LEU A 43 -39.59 -16.45 -57.30
C LEU A 43 -38.73 -16.93 -58.50
N PRO A 44 -37.94 -18.00 -58.31
CA PRO A 44 -38.49 -19.36 -58.39
C PRO A 44 -38.13 -20.18 -57.13
N ASP A 45 -39.09 -20.82 -56.48
CA ASP A 45 -39.66 -22.14 -56.78
C ASP A 45 -38.63 -23.28 -56.77
N LYS A 46 -38.69 -24.03 -55.66
CA LYS A 46 -38.42 -25.48 -55.48
C LYS A 46 -37.23 -26.09 -56.22
N ILE A 47 -36.18 -26.40 -55.45
CA ILE A 47 -35.50 -27.72 -55.37
C ILE A 47 -34.86 -27.76 -53.97
N GLY A 48 -35.04 -28.74 -53.08
CA GLY A 48 -35.76 -29.99 -53.19
C GLY A 48 -35.98 -30.60 -51.80
N ASP A 49 -36.93 -31.51 -51.76
CA ASP A 49 -37.27 -32.38 -50.65
C ASP A 49 -36.04 -33.01 -50.01
N HIS A 50 -35.77 -32.63 -48.77
CA HIS A 50 -35.56 -33.55 -47.65
C HIS A 50 -35.78 -32.74 -46.37
N ILE A 51 -37.05 -32.45 -46.04
CA ILE A 51 -37.39 -32.18 -44.64
C ILE A 51 -37.23 -33.52 -43.95
N THR A 52 -36.03 -33.80 -43.46
CA THR A 52 -35.87 -34.76 -42.38
C THR A 52 -36.73 -34.23 -41.23
N GLU A 53 -37.83 -34.92 -40.93
CA GLU A 53 -38.61 -34.68 -39.72
C GLU A 53 -37.66 -34.78 -38.52
N PHE A 54 -37.18 -33.63 -38.04
CA PHE A 54 -36.45 -33.59 -36.79
C PHE A 54 -37.44 -33.86 -35.67
N VAL A 55 -37.23 -34.98 -35.00
CA VAL A 55 -38.04 -35.43 -33.88
C VAL A 55 -37.41 -34.94 -32.58
N VAL A 56 -38.24 -34.83 -31.54
CA VAL A 56 -37.75 -34.53 -30.19
C VAL A 56 -37.39 -35.83 -29.50
N PHE A 57 -36.15 -35.97 -29.04
CA PHE A 57 -35.68 -37.17 -28.34
C PHE A 57 -34.69 -36.80 -27.23
N PRO A 58 -34.55 -37.66 -26.19
CA PRO A 58 -33.66 -37.38 -25.07
C PRO A 58 -32.22 -37.75 -25.39
N VAL A 59 -31.27 -36.87 -25.04
CA VAL A 59 -29.81 -37.11 -25.13
C VAL A 59 -29.12 -36.63 -23.85
N GLY A 60 -27.92 -37.14 -23.57
CA GLY A 60 -27.06 -36.60 -22.52
C GLY A 60 -26.40 -35.26 -22.94
N LEU A 61 -26.01 -34.44 -21.97
CA LEU A 61 -25.19 -33.23 -22.18
C LEU A 61 -23.91 -33.33 -21.34
N ASN A 62 -22.79 -33.44 -22.03
CA ASN A 62 -21.46 -33.49 -21.43
C ASN A 62 -20.71 -32.18 -21.73
N VAL A 63 -19.90 -31.74 -20.77
CA VAL A 63 -18.87 -30.71 -20.97
C VAL A 63 -17.54 -31.40 -20.73
N GLY A 64 -16.72 -31.51 -21.77
CA GLY A 64 -15.54 -32.37 -21.74
C GLY A 64 -15.90 -33.80 -21.32
N LYS A 65 -15.29 -34.29 -20.23
CA LYS A 65 -15.55 -35.64 -19.68
C LYS A 65 -16.62 -35.66 -18.58
N ARG A 66 -17.24 -34.51 -18.28
CA ARG A 66 -18.19 -34.36 -17.18
C ARG A 66 -19.61 -34.31 -17.72
N THR A 67 -20.46 -35.21 -17.25
CA THR A 67 -21.90 -35.12 -17.50
C THR A 67 -22.51 -33.96 -16.70
N VAL A 68 -23.15 -33.03 -17.40
CA VAL A 68 -23.90 -31.92 -16.81
C VAL A 68 -25.38 -32.30 -16.67
N LYS A 69 -25.96 -32.90 -17.72
CA LYS A 69 -27.28 -33.51 -17.67
C LYS A 69 -27.24 -34.92 -18.24
N SER A 70 -27.76 -35.88 -17.48
CA SER A 70 -27.88 -37.27 -17.92
C SER A 70 -29.03 -37.51 -18.91
N GLY A 71 -29.91 -36.53 -19.12
CA GLY A 71 -30.98 -36.59 -20.11
C GLY A 71 -31.72 -35.25 -20.24
N PHE A 72 -31.76 -34.72 -21.45
CA PHE A 72 -32.59 -33.58 -21.84
C PHE A 72 -33.07 -33.73 -23.29
N PHE A 73 -34.18 -33.08 -23.63
CA PHE A 73 -34.75 -33.17 -24.97
C PHE A 73 -34.05 -32.22 -25.94
N VAL A 74 -33.69 -32.74 -27.11
CA VAL A 74 -33.20 -31.98 -28.26
C VAL A 74 -34.12 -32.25 -29.46
N ARG A 75 -34.16 -31.32 -30.41
CA ARG A 75 -34.81 -31.55 -31.71
C ARG A 75 -33.73 -31.75 -32.75
N GLY A 76 -33.68 -32.94 -33.34
CA GLY A 76 -32.67 -33.33 -34.32
C GLY A 76 -33.03 -34.65 -35.00
N LYS A 77 -32.05 -35.29 -35.63
CA LYS A 77 -32.20 -36.64 -36.19
C LYS A 77 -30.88 -37.39 -36.23
N GLU A 78 -30.90 -38.64 -35.83
CA GLU A 78 -29.79 -39.60 -35.96
C GLU A 78 -30.21 -40.77 -36.88
N ASP A 79 -29.23 -41.49 -37.43
CA ASP A 79 -29.47 -42.62 -38.36
C ASP A 79 -29.04 -44.00 -37.80
N GLY A 80 -28.79 -44.07 -36.50
CA GLY A 80 -28.28 -45.23 -35.78
C GLY A 80 -26.76 -45.37 -35.78
N ALA A 81 -26.04 -44.55 -36.55
CA ALA A 81 -24.58 -44.52 -36.59
C ALA A 81 -24.00 -43.13 -36.32
N GLU A 82 -24.65 -42.06 -36.82
CA GLU A 82 -24.20 -40.68 -36.68
C GLU A 82 -25.36 -39.67 -36.59
N ALA A 83 -25.04 -38.44 -36.19
CA ALA A 83 -25.99 -37.33 -36.21
C ALA A 83 -26.18 -36.81 -37.64
N VAL A 84 -27.43 -36.69 -38.08
CA VAL A 84 -27.80 -36.09 -39.36
C VAL A 84 -28.00 -34.58 -39.16
N ASP A 85 -27.26 -33.78 -39.92
CA ASP A 85 -27.34 -32.31 -39.92
C ASP A 85 -27.20 -31.69 -38.51
N PHE A 86 -26.17 -32.14 -37.79
CA PHE A 86 -25.95 -31.80 -36.38
C PHE A 86 -25.87 -30.30 -36.10
N ALA A 87 -25.35 -29.50 -37.05
CA ALA A 87 -25.24 -28.04 -36.90
C ALA A 87 -26.60 -27.36 -36.65
N ASN A 88 -27.69 -27.93 -37.19
CA ASN A 88 -29.05 -27.38 -37.08
C ASN A 88 -29.87 -28.00 -35.94
N TRP A 89 -29.30 -28.91 -35.14
CA TRP A 89 -30.00 -29.45 -33.99
C TRP A 89 -30.31 -28.34 -32.98
N LEU A 90 -31.51 -28.38 -32.39
CA LEU A 90 -31.98 -27.39 -31.45
C LEU A 90 -31.78 -27.88 -30.00
N LEU A 91 -31.06 -27.08 -29.24
CA LEU A 91 -30.82 -27.29 -27.81
C LEU A 91 -31.64 -26.27 -27.01
N PRO A 92 -32.30 -26.68 -25.92
CA PRO A 92 -32.96 -25.76 -25.00
C PRO A 92 -31.96 -24.75 -24.41
N TYR A 93 -32.33 -23.47 -24.44
CA TYR A 93 -31.52 -22.35 -23.96
C TYR A 93 -31.06 -22.56 -22.52
N ASP A 94 -31.96 -22.95 -21.61
CA ASP A 94 -31.64 -23.17 -20.20
C ASP A 94 -30.60 -24.29 -20.00
N ALA A 95 -30.62 -25.34 -20.82
CA ALA A 95 -29.65 -26.42 -20.75
C ALA A 95 -28.25 -25.95 -21.18
N VAL A 96 -28.18 -25.06 -22.18
CA VAL A 96 -26.93 -24.42 -22.63
C VAL A 96 -26.38 -23.47 -21.56
N ILE A 97 -27.24 -22.63 -20.97
CA ILE A 97 -26.86 -21.70 -19.90
C ILE A 97 -26.28 -22.47 -18.70
N GLU A 98 -26.94 -23.56 -18.29
CA GLU A 98 -26.51 -24.41 -17.19
C GLU A 98 -25.18 -25.13 -17.50
N ALA A 99 -25.06 -25.73 -18.69
CA ALA A 99 -23.85 -26.45 -19.10
C ALA A 99 -22.62 -25.56 -19.18
N LEU A 100 -22.76 -24.37 -19.77
CA LEU A 100 -21.67 -23.42 -19.94
C LEU A 100 -21.45 -22.51 -18.71
N LYS A 101 -22.30 -22.65 -17.67
CA LYS A 101 -22.32 -21.81 -16.46
C LYS A 101 -22.38 -20.31 -16.78
N LEU A 102 -23.27 -19.95 -17.70
CA LEU A 102 -23.42 -18.58 -18.16
C LEU A 102 -24.22 -17.74 -17.15
N ASN A 103 -23.71 -16.56 -16.82
CA ASN A 103 -24.42 -15.56 -16.04
C ASN A 103 -25.00 -14.52 -17.02
N VAL A 104 -26.32 -14.35 -17.03
CA VAL A 104 -27.02 -13.50 -17.99
C VAL A 104 -27.69 -12.34 -17.27
N THR A 105 -27.37 -11.12 -17.68
CA THR A 105 -27.94 -9.89 -17.12
C THR A 105 -28.56 -9.04 -18.22
N THR A 106 -29.79 -8.59 -18.02
CA THR A 106 -30.47 -7.67 -18.94
C THR A 106 -29.98 -6.24 -18.74
N LEU A 107 -29.52 -5.61 -19.81
CA LEU A 107 -29.04 -4.22 -19.81
C LEU A 107 -30.19 -3.23 -20.01
N ALA A 108 -29.94 -1.95 -19.72
CA ALA A 108 -30.94 -0.88 -19.81
C ALA A 108 -31.45 -0.61 -21.24
N ASP A 109 -30.71 -1.03 -22.26
CA ASP A 109 -31.06 -0.97 -23.69
C ASP A 109 -31.88 -2.18 -24.17
N GLY A 110 -32.10 -3.19 -23.31
CA GLY A 110 -32.86 -4.39 -23.61
C GLY A 110 -32.03 -5.55 -24.18
N GLU A 111 -30.72 -5.40 -24.36
CA GLU A 111 -29.82 -6.50 -24.73
C GLU A 111 -29.47 -7.39 -23.51
N LEU A 112 -29.07 -8.63 -23.77
CA LEU A 112 -28.60 -9.57 -22.76
C LEU A 112 -27.08 -9.61 -22.74
N GLU A 113 -26.44 -9.17 -21.65
CA GLU A 113 -25.02 -9.39 -21.41
C GLU A 113 -24.81 -10.80 -20.83
N VAL A 114 -24.03 -11.62 -21.52
CA VAL A 114 -23.74 -13.00 -21.17
C VAL A 114 -22.28 -13.13 -20.75
N LYS A 115 -22.04 -13.60 -19.53
CA LYS A 115 -20.70 -13.81 -18.95
C LYS A 115 -20.45 -15.28 -18.67
N SER A 116 -19.28 -15.77 -19.09
CA SER A 116 -18.71 -17.06 -18.72
C SER A 116 -17.30 -16.86 -18.17
N PRO A 117 -16.68 -17.89 -17.54
CA PRO A 117 -15.29 -17.83 -17.11
C PRO A 117 -14.29 -17.50 -18.24
N GLY A 118 -14.66 -17.71 -19.51
CA GLY A 118 -13.79 -17.48 -20.67
C GLY A 118 -14.31 -16.48 -21.72
N LEU A 119 -15.50 -15.92 -21.56
CA LEU A 119 -16.16 -15.09 -22.57
C LEU A 119 -17.09 -14.05 -21.93
N ILE A 120 -17.10 -12.84 -22.50
CA ILE A 120 -18.14 -11.83 -22.24
C ILE A 120 -18.68 -11.35 -23.58
N THR A 121 -19.99 -11.48 -23.80
CA THR A 121 -20.66 -11.09 -25.06
C THR A 121 -22.04 -10.49 -24.82
N ARG A 122 -22.64 -9.86 -25.85
CA ARG A 122 -24.02 -9.36 -25.83
C ARG A 122 -24.86 -10.06 -26.89
N ILE A 123 -26.09 -10.40 -26.51
CA ILE A 123 -27.07 -11.07 -27.37
C ILE A 123 -28.35 -10.23 -27.40
N ASP A 124 -28.85 -9.95 -28.60
CA ASP A 124 -30.18 -9.40 -28.80
C ASP A 124 -31.22 -10.51 -28.56
N PRO A 125 -32.07 -10.41 -27.51
CA PRO A 125 -33.04 -11.45 -27.19
C PRO A 125 -34.04 -11.72 -28.32
N LYS A 126 -34.25 -10.79 -29.26
CA LYS A 126 -35.15 -10.98 -30.42
C LYS A 126 -34.61 -11.94 -31.46
N LYS A 127 -33.31 -12.27 -31.41
CA LYS A 127 -32.65 -13.20 -32.34
C LYS A 127 -32.64 -14.64 -31.83
N ILE A 128 -33.04 -14.88 -30.59
CA ILE A 128 -33.15 -16.23 -30.01
C ILE A 128 -34.44 -16.88 -30.51
N LYS A 129 -34.33 -18.07 -31.08
CA LYS A 129 -35.47 -18.81 -31.66
C LYS A 129 -36.32 -19.43 -30.55
N SER A 130 -37.60 -19.66 -30.82
CA SER A 130 -38.52 -20.39 -29.95
C SER A 130 -39.06 -21.63 -30.66
N ASP A 131 -39.01 -22.77 -29.98
CA ASP A 131 -39.60 -24.05 -30.40
C ASP A 131 -40.84 -24.34 -29.55
N ALA A 132 -41.86 -24.95 -30.16
CA ALA A 132 -43.14 -25.20 -29.51
C ALA A 132 -43.07 -26.24 -28.36
N GLU A 133 -42.09 -27.15 -28.39
CA GLU A 133 -41.91 -28.21 -27.38
C GLU A 133 -40.73 -27.93 -26.44
N LEU A 134 -39.69 -27.26 -26.93
CA LEU A 134 -38.43 -27.03 -26.18
C LEU A 134 -38.30 -25.63 -25.57
N GLY A 135 -39.20 -24.69 -25.89
CA GLY A 135 -39.12 -23.31 -25.40
C GLY A 135 -38.11 -22.46 -26.18
N LEU A 136 -37.34 -21.60 -25.50
CA LEU A 136 -36.24 -20.86 -26.14
C LEU A 136 -35.12 -21.84 -26.51
N VAL A 137 -34.61 -21.75 -27.75
CA VAL A 137 -33.61 -22.70 -28.27
C VAL A 137 -32.47 -22.01 -28.99
N LEU A 138 -31.32 -22.68 -29.00
CA LEU A 138 -30.12 -22.34 -29.77
C LEU A 138 -29.78 -23.52 -30.68
N THR A 139 -29.33 -23.24 -31.90
CA THR A 139 -28.75 -24.27 -32.76
C THR A 139 -27.34 -24.66 -32.29
N VAL A 140 -26.84 -25.83 -32.68
CA VAL A 140 -25.43 -26.18 -32.45
C VAL A 140 -24.49 -25.17 -33.12
N GLU A 141 -24.84 -24.67 -34.30
CA GLU A 141 -24.08 -23.61 -34.97
C GLU A 141 -24.03 -22.32 -34.13
N ASP A 142 -25.15 -21.94 -33.50
CA ASP A 142 -25.21 -20.77 -32.61
C ASP A 142 -24.21 -20.89 -31.45
N LEU A 143 -23.91 -22.10 -30.96
CA LEU A 143 -22.91 -22.32 -29.90
C LEU A 143 -21.50 -21.97 -30.37
N GLN A 144 -21.16 -22.31 -31.61
CA GLN A 144 -19.86 -22.02 -32.20
C GLN A 144 -19.74 -20.53 -32.56
N THR A 145 -20.80 -19.90 -33.06
CA THR A 145 -20.76 -18.49 -33.48
C THR A 145 -20.85 -17.52 -32.31
N LEU A 146 -21.76 -17.77 -31.35
CA LEU A 146 -22.00 -16.87 -30.21
C LEU A 146 -21.02 -17.11 -29.07
N PHE A 147 -20.66 -18.38 -28.80
CA PHE A 147 -19.87 -18.74 -27.62
C PHE A 147 -18.48 -19.32 -27.96
N GLY A 148 -18.19 -19.61 -29.24
CA GLY A 148 -16.93 -20.25 -29.64
C GLY A 148 -16.79 -21.68 -29.11
N VAL A 149 -17.90 -22.33 -28.74
CA VAL A 149 -17.95 -23.69 -28.20
C VAL A 149 -18.22 -24.66 -29.33
N LYS A 150 -17.33 -25.64 -29.50
CA LYS A 150 -17.57 -26.75 -30.42
C LYS A 150 -18.44 -27.79 -29.73
N ALA A 151 -19.31 -28.42 -30.49
CA ALA A 151 -20.10 -29.55 -30.01
C ALA A 151 -19.88 -30.75 -30.93
N GLU A 152 -19.89 -31.93 -30.34
CA GLU A 152 -19.90 -33.23 -31.04
C GLU A 152 -21.03 -34.08 -30.46
N PHE A 153 -21.66 -34.90 -31.28
CA PHE A 153 -22.60 -35.92 -30.80
C PHE A 153 -21.88 -37.27 -30.75
N ASP A 154 -21.68 -37.81 -29.55
CA ASP A 154 -21.13 -39.14 -29.36
C ASP A 154 -22.28 -40.15 -29.28
N ILE A 155 -22.40 -40.98 -30.32
CA ILE A 155 -23.43 -42.01 -30.44
C ILE A 155 -23.28 -43.12 -29.37
N ASN A 156 -22.05 -43.40 -28.88
CA ASN A 156 -21.80 -44.46 -27.90
C ASN A 156 -22.21 -44.04 -26.49
N GLU A 157 -21.98 -42.77 -26.15
CA GLU A 157 -22.46 -42.17 -24.90
C GLU A 157 -23.89 -41.65 -25.01
N TYR A 158 -24.43 -41.59 -26.23
CA TYR A 158 -25.72 -41.00 -26.59
C TYR A 158 -25.89 -39.58 -26.01
N ALA A 159 -24.84 -38.77 -26.17
CA ALA A 159 -24.70 -37.47 -25.54
C ALA A 159 -24.06 -36.43 -26.48
N ILE A 160 -24.47 -35.18 -26.32
CA ILE A 160 -23.79 -34.03 -26.93
C ILE A 160 -22.63 -33.63 -26.01
N ILE A 161 -21.41 -33.68 -26.53
CA ILE A 161 -20.18 -33.28 -25.86
C ILE A 161 -19.86 -31.84 -26.30
N LEU A 162 -19.88 -30.92 -25.34
CA LEU A 162 -19.45 -29.55 -25.52
C LEU A 162 -17.97 -29.42 -25.18
N GLU A 163 -17.16 -29.05 -26.15
CA GLU A 163 -15.75 -28.70 -25.95
C GLU A 163 -15.66 -27.22 -25.55
N VAL A 164 -15.51 -26.99 -24.25
CA VAL A 164 -15.50 -25.65 -23.68
C VAL A 164 -14.05 -25.14 -23.57
N PRO A 165 -13.65 -24.09 -24.33
CA PRO A 165 -12.25 -23.64 -24.39
C PRO A 165 -11.67 -23.19 -23.04
N TRP A 166 -12.55 -22.83 -22.08
CA TRP A 166 -12.19 -22.29 -20.77
C TRP A 166 -12.30 -23.30 -19.62
N GLU A 167 -12.50 -24.59 -19.89
CA GLU A 167 -12.65 -25.63 -18.85
C GLU A 167 -11.38 -25.81 -17.97
N ASN A 168 -10.20 -25.52 -18.52
CA ASN A 168 -8.90 -25.62 -17.81
C ASN A 168 -8.38 -24.28 -17.26
N GLN A 169 -9.14 -23.19 -17.39
CA GLN A 169 -8.74 -21.90 -16.84
C GLN A 169 -9.47 -21.69 -15.53
N SER A 170 -8.72 -21.73 -14.42
CA SER A 170 -9.16 -21.15 -13.16
C SER A 170 -9.68 -19.76 -13.48
N ALA A 171 -10.96 -19.48 -13.19
CA ALA A 171 -11.53 -18.14 -13.32
C ALA A 171 -10.51 -17.18 -12.72
N GLY A 172 -9.86 -16.37 -13.58
CA GLY A 172 -8.83 -15.45 -13.12
C GLY A 172 -9.47 -14.65 -12.02
N ASN A 173 -8.95 -14.77 -10.79
CA ASN A 173 -9.53 -14.12 -9.62
C ASN A 173 -9.74 -12.65 -9.98
N LEU A 174 -10.98 -12.27 -10.27
CA LEU A 174 -11.41 -10.88 -10.26
C LEU A 174 -10.93 -10.40 -8.91
N GLY A 175 -9.89 -9.57 -8.92
CA GLY A 175 -9.10 -9.33 -7.72
C GLY A 175 -10.07 -8.97 -6.62
N GLU A 176 -10.10 -9.76 -5.55
CA GLU A 176 -10.98 -9.54 -4.41
C GLU A 176 -11.04 -8.04 -4.18
N ALA A 177 -12.21 -7.44 -4.44
CA ALA A 177 -12.47 -6.09 -4.03
C ALA A 177 -12.07 -6.06 -2.56
N GLU A 178 -11.11 -5.20 -2.18
CA GLU A 178 -10.53 -5.20 -0.83
C GLU A 178 -11.67 -5.44 0.17
N ASN A 179 -11.66 -6.62 0.83
CA ASN A 179 -12.81 -7.07 1.60
C ASN A 179 -13.31 -5.91 2.45
N LEU A 180 -14.54 -5.45 2.18
CA LEU A 180 -15.08 -4.25 2.80
C LEU A 180 -14.92 -4.35 4.31
N ILE A 181 -14.26 -3.36 4.91
CA ILE A 181 -14.03 -3.35 6.34
C ILE A 181 -15.32 -2.87 7.00
N PHE A 182 -16.13 -3.81 7.48
CA PHE A 182 -17.35 -3.51 8.21
C PHE A 182 -17.04 -3.18 9.67
N LEU A 183 -17.25 -1.91 10.05
CA LEU A 183 -17.05 -1.43 11.43
C LEU A 183 -18.38 -1.27 12.20
N ALA A 184 -19.52 -1.29 11.52
CA ALA A 184 -20.83 -1.07 12.12
C ALA A 184 -21.17 -2.20 13.12
N GLY A 185 -21.67 -1.83 14.29
CA GLY A 185 -22.07 -2.78 15.34
C GLY A 185 -20.93 -3.32 16.22
N LEU A 186 -19.67 -3.01 15.90
CA LEU A 186 -18.53 -3.45 16.72
C LEU A 186 -18.34 -2.56 17.96
N PRO A 187 -17.93 -3.14 19.11
CA PRO A 187 -17.50 -2.36 20.26
C PRO A 187 -16.31 -1.48 19.88
N LYS A 188 -16.37 -0.20 20.28
CA LYS A 188 -15.40 0.81 19.85
C LYS A 188 -14.44 1.17 20.98
N ILE A 189 -13.14 1.02 20.73
CA ILE A 189 -12.06 1.45 21.62
C ILE A 189 -11.47 2.75 21.09
N LYS A 190 -11.34 3.74 21.97
CA LYS A 190 -10.74 5.03 21.66
C LYS A 190 -9.59 5.33 22.60
N ASN A 191 -8.61 6.06 22.11
CA ASN A 191 -7.52 6.60 22.92
C ASN A 191 -7.56 8.13 22.85
N GLU A 192 -8.13 8.76 23.87
CA GLU A 192 -8.19 10.22 23.99
C GLU A 192 -7.35 10.73 25.18
N ASN A 193 -6.65 9.82 25.86
CA ASN A 193 -5.89 10.11 27.07
C ASN A 193 -4.61 10.88 26.75
N ILE A 194 -4.25 11.77 27.67
CA ILE A 194 -2.95 12.43 27.67
C ILE A 194 -1.91 11.40 28.11
N ASN A 195 -0.85 11.26 27.33
CA ASN A 195 0.30 10.42 27.69
C ASN A 195 1.60 11.01 27.14
N ILE A 196 2.71 10.50 27.69
CA ILE A 196 4.02 10.53 27.07
C ILE A 196 4.26 9.11 26.58
N SER A 197 4.48 8.95 25.28
CA SER A 197 4.66 7.62 24.69
C SER A 197 6.12 7.24 24.61
N ALA A 198 6.99 8.18 24.24
CA ALA A 198 8.43 7.92 24.18
C ALA A 198 9.26 9.14 24.53
N ILE A 199 10.41 8.88 25.14
CA ILE A 199 11.50 9.83 25.35
C ILE A 199 12.76 9.24 24.73
N GLU A 200 13.53 10.05 24.01
CA GLU A 200 14.77 9.65 23.38
C GLU A 200 15.85 10.70 23.64
N GLN A 201 16.99 10.28 24.18
CA GLN A 201 18.17 11.10 24.39
C GLN A 201 19.28 10.62 23.47
N LYS A 202 19.86 11.53 22.70
CA LYS A 202 21.10 11.33 21.95
C LYS A 202 22.19 12.14 22.60
N VAL A 203 23.36 11.56 22.77
CA VAL A 203 24.55 12.21 23.30
C VAL A 203 25.71 11.91 22.36
N ASN A 204 26.37 12.96 21.87
CA ASN A 204 27.61 12.86 21.11
C ASN A 204 28.72 13.50 21.94
N ILE A 205 29.74 12.71 22.26
CA ILE A 205 30.95 13.18 22.91
C ILE A 205 32.06 13.07 21.88
N SER A 206 32.70 14.17 21.53
CA SER A 206 33.79 14.17 20.54
C SER A 206 34.94 15.03 20.99
N GLY A 207 36.16 14.66 20.62
CA GLY A 207 37.35 15.40 20.99
C GLY A 207 38.55 15.02 20.12
N SER A 208 39.63 15.76 20.30
CA SER A 208 40.93 15.43 19.72
C SER A 208 42.03 15.61 20.74
N ASP A 209 43.23 15.12 20.43
CA ASP A 209 44.44 15.36 21.21
C ASP A 209 44.80 16.86 21.38
N ARG A 210 44.38 17.74 20.45
CA ARG A 210 44.65 19.18 20.49
C ARG A 210 43.43 20.07 20.79
N GLN A 211 42.22 19.52 20.92
CA GLN A 211 40.99 20.28 21.19
C GLN A 211 40.24 19.72 22.40
N SER A 212 39.59 20.59 23.16
CA SER A 212 38.77 20.17 24.30
C SER A 212 37.63 19.25 23.87
N THR A 213 37.28 18.31 24.73
CA THR A 213 36.13 17.43 24.53
C THR A 213 34.84 18.25 24.49
N ASN A 214 34.03 18.00 23.49
CA ASN A 214 32.75 18.62 23.24
C ASN A 214 31.62 17.62 23.56
N TYR A 215 30.64 18.06 24.33
CA TYR A 215 29.51 17.25 24.79
C TYR A 215 28.22 17.81 24.23
N ARG A 216 27.68 17.20 23.18
CA ARG A 216 26.43 17.63 22.55
C ARG A 216 25.31 16.64 22.85
N GLY A 217 24.10 17.15 23.01
CA GLY A 217 22.92 16.34 23.25
C GLY A 217 21.69 16.77 22.46
N GLU A 218 20.76 15.84 22.33
CA GLU A 218 19.42 16.08 21.82
C GLU A 218 18.43 15.26 22.65
N LEU A 219 17.42 15.92 23.21
CA LEU A 219 16.30 15.25 23.88
C LEU A 219 15.06 15.37 22.98
N THR A 220 14.41 14.25 22.75
CA THR A 220 13.12 14.17 22.05
C THR A 220 12.08 13.57 22.98
N ALA A 221 10.89 14.15 23.02
CA ALA A 221 9.74 13.59 23.71
C ALA A 221 8.51 13.66 22.81
N VAL A 222 7.69 12.62 22.85
CA VAL A 222 6.48 12.51 22.04
C VAL A 222 5.40 11.79 22.81
N GLY A 223 4.15 12.19 22.58
CA GLY A 223 2.99 11.54 23.16
C GLY A 223 1.72 11.99 22.48
N SER A 224 0.59 11.60 23.07
CA SER A 224 -0.72 12.09 22.62
C SER A 224 -1.43 12.90 23.69
N ALA A 225 -2.27 13.83 23.24
CA ALA A 225 -3.21 14.58 24.07
C ALA A 225 -4.44 14.95 23.22
N PHE A 226 -5.66 14.77 23.75
CA PHE A 226 -6.91 15.16 23.09
C PHE A 226 -7.06 14.61 21.65
N GLY A 227 -6.75 13.34 21.45
CA GLY A 227 -6.83 12.69 20.12
C GLY A 227 -5.78 13.18 19.11
N SER A 228 -4.72 13.84 19.59
CA SER A 228 -3.70 14.53 18.77
C SER A 228 -2.31 14.15 19.27
N SER A 229 -1.28 14.32 18.45
CA SER A 229 0.11 14.13 18.88
C SER A 229 0.72 15.44 19.36
N TRP A 230 1.52 15.38 20.41
CA TRP A 230 2.43 16.46 20.78
C TRP A 230 3.88 15.96 20.68
N PHE A 231 4.79 16.87 20.36
CA PHE A 231 6.19 16.59 20.12
C PHE A 231 7.05 17.72 20.67
N LEU A 232 8.17 17.35 21.26
CA LEU A 232 9.19 18.27 21.76
C LEU A 232 10.56 17.74 21.36
N ARG A 233 11.41 18.62 20.84
CA ARG A 233 12.84 18.36 20.59
C ARG A 233 13.64 19.51 21.16
N THR A 234 14.65 19.20 21.96
CA THR A 234 15.64 20.16 22.43
C THR A 234 17.00 19.84 21.81
N ASN A 235 17.79 20.87 21.56
CA ASN A 235 19.20 20.73 21.26
C ASN A 235 20.00 21.27 22.45
N GLN A 236 21.01 20.53 22.84
CA GLN A 236 21.85 20.78 24.01
C GLN A 236 23.26 20.96 23.46
N ARG A 237 23.61 22.20 23.10
CA ARG A 237 24.90 22.47 22.43
C ARG A 237 26.10 22.14 23.31
N ASP A 238 25.93 22.30 24.62
CA ASP A 238 26.84 21.82 25.64
C ASP A 238 26.03 21.15 26.76
N LEU A 239 26.14 19.84 26.90
CA LEU A 239 25.46 19.09 27.96
C LEU A 239 25.92 19.48 29.36
N THR A 240 27.11 20.07 29.49
CA THR A 240 27.64 20.53 30.78
C THR A 240 27.11 21.90 31.19
N ASP A 241 26.58 22.68 30.24
CA ASP A 241 26.00 24.00 30.48
C ASP A 241 24.49 24.01 30.17
N GLN A 242 23.69 24.05 31.24
CA GLN A 242 22.22 24.09 31.17
C GLN A 242 21.68 25.32 30.44
N GLN A 243 22.43 26.42 30.36
CA GLN A 243 22.02 27.64 29.65
C GLN A 243 22.06 27.46 28.12
N THR A 244 22.72 26.42 27.62
CA THR A 244 22.81 26.14 26.18
C THR A 244 21.64 25.33 25.63
N TRP A 245 20.70 24.94 26.49
CA TRP A 245 19.52 24.18 26.10
C TRP A 245 18.55 25.08 25.35
N ASN A 246 18.17 24.66 24.14
CA ASN A 246 17.14 25.32 23.37
C ASN A 246 16.10 24.31 22.87
N ILE A 247 14.84 24.70 22.87
CA ILE A 247 13.77 23.97 22.21
C ILE A 247 13.96 24.20 20.72
N THR A 248 14.25 23.17 19.93
CA THR A 248 14.39 23.34 18.47
C THR A 248 13.05 23.16 17.77
N ASP A 249 12.20 22.28 18.30
CA ASP A 249 10.89 21.97 17.75
C ASP A 249 9.93 21.70 18.92
N ALA A 250 8.78 22.37 18.93
CA ALA A 250 7.66 21.94 19.75
C ALA A 250 6.39 22.06 18.93
N GLN A 251 5.65 20.97 18.80
CA GLN A 251 4.54 20.88 17.88
C GLN A 251 3.38 20.10 18.48
N PHE A 252 2.17 20.60 18.31
CA PHE A 252 0.94 19.86 18.52
C PHE A 252 0.23 19.71 17.17
N PHE A 253 -0.11 18.48 16.82
CA PHE A 253 -0.67 18.12 15.52
C PHE A 253 -1.89 17.22 15.68
N ARG A 254 -3.01 17.69 15.13
CA ARG A 254 -4.28 16.95 15.07
C ARG A 254 -4.65 16.68 13.62
N PRO A 255 -4.36 15.47 13.09
CA PRO A 255 -4.79 15.07 11.76
C PRO A 255 -6.23 14.54 11.76
N THR A 256 -6.99 14.89 10.73
CA THR A 256 -8.21 14.14 10.35
C THR A 256 -8.30 14.01 8.83
N ASN A 257 -9.34 13.34 8.32
CA ASN A 257 -9.56 13.22 6.88
C ASN A 257 -9.91 14.58 6.25
N SER A 258 -10.69 15.42 6.92
CA SER A 258 -11.20 16.69 6.38
C SER A 258 -10.54 17.93 6.98
N THR A 259 -10.10 17.89 8.23
CA THR A 259 -9.49 19.04 8.92
C THR A 259 -8.19 18.69 9.61
N ASP A 260 -7.21 19.59 9.58
CA ASP A 260 -6.00 19.47 10.39
C ASP A 260 -5.75 20.74 11.21
N TYR A 261 -5.13 20.55 12.38
CA TYR A 261 -4.66 21.63 13.22
C TYR A 261 -3.18 21.43 13.55
N PHE A 262 -2.41 22.50 13.43
CA PHE A 262 -1.02 22.57 13.83
C PHE A 262 -0.82 23.73 14.78
N ILE A 263 -0.11 23.52 15.88
CA ILE A 263 0.28 24.55 16.83
C ILE A 263 1.77 24.39 17.12
N GLY A 264 2.48 25.52 17.18
CA GLY A 264 3.90 25.59 17.53
C GLY A 264 4.80 25.65 16.30
N SER A 265 5.95 25.00 16.37
CA SER A 265 6.98 24.92 15.33
C SER A 265 6.45 24.21 14.10
N GLN A 266 6.48 24.90 12.96
CA GLN A 266 6.12 24.36 11.66
C GLN A 266 6.75 25.20 10.55
N ARG A 267 6.70 24.69 9.32
CA ARG A 267 7.01 25.50 8.14
C ARG A 267 5.76 26.29 7.75
N SER A 268 5.92 27.54 7.33
CA SER A 268 4.81 28.27 6.70
C SER A 268 4.42 27.56 5.40
N PHE A 269 3.15 27.63 5.00
CA PHE A 269 2.74 26.93 3.79
C PHE A 269 3.23 27.60 2.49
N TRP A 270 3.58 28.89 2.58
CA TRP A 270 4.04 29.70 1.44
C TRP A 270 5.56 29.79 1.30
N GLN A 271 6.34 29.35 2.29
CA GLN A 271 7.80 29.26 2.18
C GLN A 271 8.29 27.83 2.41
N GLY A 272 9.23 27.38 1.57
CA GLY A 272 9.83 26.05 1.70
C GLY A 272 10.83 25.89 2.85
N GLN A 273 11.23 27.00 3.45
CA GLN A 273 12.17 27.11 4.57
C GLN A 273 11.64 28.18 5.52
N GLY A 274 11.89 28.07 6.81
CA GLY A 274 11.54 29.11 7.77
C GLY A 274 11.28 28.59 9.17
N ASP A 275 11.60 29.44 10.15
CA ASP A 275 11.33 29.21 11.56
C ASP A 275 9.98 29.84 11.94
N PHE A 276 8.87 29.23 11.51
CA PHE A 276 7.54 29.74 11.83
C PHE A 276 6.99 29.05 13.09
N TRP A 277 6.55 29.85 14.04
CA TRP A 277 5.85 29.37 15.23
C TRP A 277 4.46 29.97 15.29
N GLY A 278 3.43 29.13 15.25
CA GLY A 278 2.07 29.63 15.21
C GLY A 278 1.03 28.56 15.06
N PHE A 279 -0.14 28.98 14.61
CA PHE A 279 -1.29 28.12 14.36
C PHE A 279 -1.51 27.97 12.86
N THR A 280 -1.80 26.74 12.41
CA THR A 280 -2.29 26.47 11.05
C THR A 280 -3.54 25.61 11.10
N TYR A 281 -4.55 26.03 10.35
CA TYR A 281 -5.78 25.32 10.10
C TYR A 281 -5.85 24.90 8.64
N ILE A 282 -6.24 23.66 8.39
CA ILE A 282 -6.51 23.15 7.05
C ILE A 282 -7.93 22.58 7.02
N ASN A 283 -8.69 22.90 5.98
CA ASN A 283 -9.96 22.29 5.64
C ASN A 283 -9.88 21.68 4.23
N ARG A 284 -10.43 20.49 4.04
CA ARG A 284 -10.47 19.77 2.77
C ARG A 284 -11.87 19.27 2.52
N GLN A 285 -12.29 19.35 1.26
CA GLN A 285 -13.57 18.86 0.80
C GLN A 285 -13.35 17.90 -0.37
N GLY A 286 -13.79 16.66 -0.23
CA GLY A 286 -13.80 15.67 -1.30
C GLY A 286 -12.50 14.85 -1.48
N PHE A 287 -11.49 15.00 -0.62
CA PHE A 287 -10.31 14.14 -0.62
C PHE A 287 -9.68 13.94 0.76
N THR A 288 -8.87 12.89 0.90
CA THR A 288 -8.05 12.63 2.11
C THR A 288 -6.58 12.87 1.81
N PRO A 289 -5.79 13.38 2.77
CA PRO A 289 -4.37 13.61 2.57
C PRO A 289 -3.57 12.30 2.55
N PRO A 290 -2.39 12.26 1.90
CA PRO A 290 -1.51 11.09 1.92
C PRO A 290 -1.08 10.75 3.35
N GLN A 291 -1.00 9.45 3.64
CA GLN A 291 -0.46 8.95 4.89
C GLN A 291 1.06 8.95 4.80
N THR A 292 1.73 9.78 5.59
CA THR A 292 3.19 9.87 5.60
C THR A 292 3.77 8.76 6.48
N PHE A 293 4.38 7.75 5.86
CA PHE A 293 5.16 6.75 6.57
C PHE A 293 6.66 7.10 6.54
N GLY A 294 7.29 7.21 7.71
CA GLY A 294 8.76 7.09 7.83
C GLY A 294 9.61 8.36 7.90
N SER A 295 9.07 9.59 7.81
CA SER A 295 9.92 10.80 7.84
C SER A 295 10.09 11.43 9.22
N GLY A 296 9.20 11.16 10.18
CA GLY A 296 9.20 11.84 11.49
C GLY A 296 9.07 13.37 11.40
N VAL A 297 8.62 13.91 10.26
CA VAL A 297 8.44 15.34 10.01
C VAL A 297 7.00 15.57 9.56
N VAL A 298 6.34 16.53 10.19
CA VAL A 298 4.99 16.96 9.80
C VAL A 298 5.07 18.26 9.01
N ASP A 299 4.57 18.26 7.78
CA ASP A 299 4.54 19.44 6.90
C ASP A 299 3.09 19.72 6.48
N SER A 300 2.62 20.93 6.77
CA SER A 300 1.25 21.37 6.45
C SER A 300 0.97 21.33 4.95
N ARG A 301 1.98 21.54 4.09
CA ARG A 301 1.83 21.52 2.62
C ARG A 301 1.57 20.13 2.07
N GLN A 302 2.10 19.09 2.72
CA GLN A 302 1.83 17.71 2.34
C GLN A 302 0.37 17.34 2.60
N ARG A 303 -0.24 17.96 3.61
CA ARG A 303 -1.66 17.76 3.96
C ARG A 303 -2.64 18.48 3.02
N LEU A 304 -2.15 19.31 2.11
CA LEU A 304 -2.94 19.89 1.00
C LEU A 304 -2.95 19.02 -0.25
N GLN A 305 -2.22 17.90 -0.23
CA GLN A 305 -2.16 16.96 -1.34
C GLN A 305 -3.20 15.86 -1.14
N ALA A 306 -3.69 15.27 -2.23
CA ALA A 306 -4.56 14.10 -2.14
C ALA A 306 -3.76 12.80 -2.06
N SER A 307 -4.25 11.84 -1.27
CA SER A 307 -3.69 10.49 -1.15
C SER A 307 -3.75 9.70 -2.45
N ALA A 308 -4.83 9.90 -3.21
CA ALA A 308 -5.03 9.35 -4.53
C ALA A 308 -5.74 10.37 -5.42
N ILE A 309 -5.38 10.38 -6.70
CA ILE A 309 -6.07 11.14 -7.74
C ILE A 309 -6.63 10.11 -8.71
N GLY A 310 -7.94 10.07 -8.85
CA GLY A 310 -8.63 9.25 -9.83
C GLY A 310 -8.31 9.74 -11.24
N ARG A 311 -8.06 8.81 -12.16
CA ARG A 311 -7.79 9.11 -13.57
C ARG A 311 -8.77 8.37 -14.47
N THR A 312 -9.13 9.03 -15.55
CA THR A 312 -9.74 8.36 -16.70
C THR A 312 -8.66 7.69 -17.55
N ILE A 313 -8.77 6.37 -17.75
CA ILE A 313 -8.02 5.62 -18.78
C ILE A 313 -9.01 5.33 -19.90
N ALA A 314 -8.78 5.90 -21.07
CA ALA A 314 -9.64 5.70 -22.23
C ALA A 314 -8.80 5.38 -23.47
N GLY A 315 -9.41 4.67 -24.41
CA GLY A 315 -8.82 4.35 -25.70
C GLY A 315 -9.89 3.86 -26.66
N THR A 316 -9.45 3.40 -27.82
CA THR A 316 -10.33 2.91 -28.89
C THR A 316 -10.07 1.43 -29.15
N ALA A 317 -11.13 0.67 -29.38
CA ALA A 317 -11.07 -0.73 -29.79
C ALA A 317 -12.27 -1.07 -30.68
N GLU A 318 -12.22 -2.19 -31.40
CA GLU A 318 -13.35 -2.63 -32.21
C GLU A 318 -14.57 -2.97 -31.30
N PRO A 319 -15.81 -2.65 -31.71
CA PRO A 319 -17.01 -3.06 -30.99
C PRO A 319 -17.03 -4.56 -30.71
N GLY A 320 -17.44 -4.94 -29.50
CA GLY A 320 -17.38 -6.32 -29.01
C GLY A 320 -16.03 -6.75 -28.44
N THR A 321 -14.99 -5.90 -28.48
CA THR A 321 -13.73 -6.14 -27.75
C THR A 321 -13.95 -5.98 -26.25
N LEU A 322 -13.43 -6.89 -25.44
CA LEU A 322 -13.40 -6.73 -23.99
C LEU A 322 -12.09 -6.05 -23.59
N ALA A 323 -12.19 -4.81 -23.12
CA ALA A 323 -11.08 -4.10 -22.52
C ALA A 323 -11.00 -4.44 -21.04
N ARG A 324 -9.84 -4.96 -20.61
CA ARG A 324 -9.56 -5.34 -19.22
C ARG A 324 -8.39 -4.53 -18.68
N LEU A 325 -8.61 -3.77 -17.62
CA LEU A 325 -7.58 -3.01 -16.94
C LEU A 325 -6.90 -3.87 -15.85
N VAL A 326 -5.57 -4.01 -15.91
CA VAL A 326 -4.77 -4.77 -14.93
C VAL A 326 -3.66 -3.93 -14.30
N GLN A 327 -3.25 -4.28 -13.07
CA GLN A 327 -2.20 -3.58 -12.33
C GLN A 327 -0.80 -4.16 -12.59
N GLY A 328 0.11 -3.36 -13.15
CA GLY A 328 1.54 -3.67 -13.32
C GLY A 328 1.82 -4.94 -14.12
N PHE A 329 2.89 -5.66 -13.75
CA PHE A 329 3.26 -6.98 -14.32
C PHE A 329 2.44 -8.14 -13.74
N GLY A 330 1.49 -7.88 -12.84
CA GLY A 330 0.58 -8.91 -12.33
C GLY A 330 -0.67 -9.04 -13.21
N ASP A 331 -1.45 -10.09 -12.93
CA ASP A 331 -2.73 -10.38 -13.60
C ASP A 331 -3.93 -9.89 -12.79
N ARG A 332 -3.71 -8.98 -11.83
CA ARG A 332 -4.79 -8.42 -11.00
C ARG A 332 -5.68 -7.52 -11.85
N VAL A 333 -6.88 -8.02 -12.16
CA VAL A 333 -7.94 -7.27 -12.84
C VAL A 333 -8.51 -6.19 -11.91
N ILE A 334 -8.59 -4.97 -12.41
CA ILE A 334 -9.11 -3.79 -11.71
C ILE A 334 -10.52 -3.47 -12.18
N ALA A 335 -10.73 -3.50 -13.49
CA ALA A 335 -11.99 -3.17 -14.14
C ALA A 335 -12.05 -3.82 -15.53
N GLU A 336 -13.26 -4.02 -16.03
CA GLU A 336 -13.55 -4.59 -17.35
C GLU A 336 -14.69 -3.83 -18.00
N ILE A 337 -14.61 -3.63 -19.31
CA ILE A 337 -15.66 -3.01 -20.11
C ILE A 337 -15.72 -3.67 -21.48
N LEU A 338 -16.91 -4.09 -21.90
CA LEU A 338 -17.14 -4.54 -23.26
C LEU A 338 -17.39 -3.30 -24.13
N VAL A 339 -16.56 -3.11 -25.15
CA VAL A 339 -16.63 -1.95 -26.05
C VAL A 339 -17.89 -2.04 -26.89
N ASP A 340 -18.73 -1.00 -26.83
CA ASP A 340 -19.99 -0.93 -27.58
C ASP A 340 -19.76 -0.39 -29.00
N SER A 341 -20.85 -0.08 -29.71
CA SER A 341 -20.80 0.45 -31.08
C SER A 341 -20.05 1.78 -31.22
N SER A 342 -19.75 2.49 -30.12
CA SER A 342 -18.93 3.72 -30.16
C SER A 342 -17.45 3.45 -30.45
N GLY A 343 -16.98 2.21 -30.23
CA GLY A 343 -15.58 1.83 -30.36
C GLY A 343 -14.65 2.46 -29.31
N ILE A 344 -15.21 3.06 -28.25
CA ILE A 344 -14.46 3.73 -27.18
C ILE A 344 -14.66 2.97 -25.88
N TYR A 345 -13.56 2.68 -25.18
CA TYR A 345 -13.61 2.23 -23.79
C TYR A 345 -13.15 3.33 -22.85
N ARG A 346 -13.77 3.41 -21.67
CA ARG A 346 -13.43 4.40 -20.64
C ARG A 346 -13.50 3.80 -19.25
N PHE A 347 -12.37 3.75 -18.56
CA PHE A 347 -12.26 3.43 -17.15
C PHE A 347 -12.11 4.72 -16.35
N GLU A 348 -13.14 5.10 -15.61
CA GLU A 348 -13.15 6.35 -14.84
C GLU A 348 -12.65 6.15 -13.41
N ASN A 349 -12.10 7.23 -12.82
CA ASN A 349 -11.70 7.27 -11.41
C ASN A 349 -10.75 6.13 -10.97
N ILE A 350 -9.83 5.73 -11.85
CA ILE A 350 -8.80 4.74 -11.50
C ILE A 350 -7.82 5.40 -10.53
N LYS A 351 -7.92 5.00 -9.26
CA LYS A 351 -7.10 5.53 -8.17
C LYS A 351 -5.74 4.85 -8.16
N ASN A 352 -4.69 5.67 -8.04
CA ASN A 352 -3.37 5.18 -7.71
C ASN A 352 -3.32 4.82 -6.21
N ASN A 353 -3.23 3.53 -5.89
CA ASN A 353 -2.97 3.09 -4.52
C ASN A 353 -1.45 2.91 -4.37
N SER A 354 -0.77 3.97 -3.94
CA SER A 354 0.69 4.11 -3.94
C SER A 354 1.42 3.23 -2.91
N GLN A 355 0.75 2.26 -2.29
CA GLN A 355 1.31 1.45 -1.20
C GLN A 355 2.40 0.47 -1.67
N PHE A 356 2.50 0.20 -2.98
CA PHE A 356 3.41 -0.81 -3.55
C PHE A 356 4.20 -0.37 -4.79
N GLY A 357 4.49 0.93 -4.93
CA GLY A 357 5.58 1.40 -5.80
C GLY A 357 5.43 1.20 -7.32
N SER A 358 4.27 0.81 -7.84
CA SER A 358 4.02 0.67 -9.28
C SER A 358 2.74 1.40 -9.69
N ASN A 359 2.89 2.51 -10.42
CA ASN A 359 1.79 3.26 -11.04
C ASN A 359 1.55 2.84 -12.51
N ASN A 360 1.94 1.62 -12.84
CA ASN A 360 1.82 1.08 -14.19
C ASN A 360 0.55 0.23 -14.25
N TYR A 361 -0.25 0.46 -15.27
CA TYR A 361 -1.44 -0.30 -15.60
C TYR A 361 -1.30 -0.80 -17.03
N ARG A 362 -1.99 -1.88 -17.36
CA ARG A 362 -2.11 -2.36 -18.74
C ARG A 362 -3.57 -2.51 -19.07
N VAL A 363 -3.96 -2.11 -20.27
CA VAL A 363 -5.26 -2.45 -20.84
C VAL A 363 -5.02 -3.63 -21.77
N LEU A 364 -5.62 -4.77 -21.44
CA LEU A 364 -5.64 -5.98 -22.24
C LEU A 364 -6.92 -5.94 -23.08
N LEU A 365 -6.78 -5.85 -24.40
CA LEU A 365 -7.89 -5.82 -25.33
C LEU A 365 -8.10 -7.22 -25.91
N TYR A 366 -9.16 -7.89 -25.49
CA TYR A 366 -9.52 -9.22 -25.96
C TYR A 366 -10.53 -9.13 -27.10
N PRO A 367 -10.15 -9.57 -28.32
CA PRO A 367 -11.04 -9.47 -29.48
C PRO A 367 -12.31 -10.29 -29.25
N GLN A 368 -13.46 -9.74 -29.65
CA GLN A 368 -14.78 -10.37 -29.53
C GLN A 368 -15.13 -10.85 -28.09
N GLY A 369 -14.49 -10.27 -27.07
CA GLY A 369 -14.69 -10.62 -25.68
C GLY A 369 -14.14 -11.99 -25.27
N ARG A 370 -13.29 -12.62 -26.10
CA ARG A 370 -12.74 -13.97 -25.89
C ARG A 370 -11.49 -13.90 -25.02
N LEU A 371 -11.59 -14.35 -23.78
CA LEU A 371 -10.47 -14.35 -22.82
C LEU A 371 -9.38 -15.38 -23.13
N THR A 372 -9.68 -16.35 -24.00
CA THR A 372 -8.73 -17.33 -24.51
C THR A 372 -7.89 -16.82 -25.68
N ALA A 373 -8.29 -15.72 -26.32
CA ALA A 373 -7.51 -15.09 -27.37
C ALA A 373 -6.32 -14.33 -26.76
N GLN A 374 -5.22 -14.22 -27.52
CA GLN A 374 -4.08 -13.40 -27.11
C GLN A 374 -4.51 -11.92 -27.15
N PRO A 375 -4.47 -11.19 -26.02
CA PRO A 375 -4.91 -9.81 -25.99
C PRO A 375 -3.87 -8.88 -26.62
N GLU A 376 -4.32 -7.79 -27.23
CA GLU A 376 -3.46 -6.63 -27.48
C GLU A 376 -3.20 -5.93 -26.15
N ILE A 377 -1.92 -5.61 -25.87
CA ILE A 377 -1.50 -5.00 -24.61
C ILE A 377 -1.19 -3.54 -24.84
N GLN A 378 -1.95 -2.66 -24.20
CA GLN A 378 -1.68 -1.23 -24.18
C GLN A 378 -1.24 -0.79 -22.79
N GLU A 379 -0.02 -0.24 -22.69
CA GLU A 379 0.52 0.27 -21.43
C GLU A 379 -0.13 1.62 -21.07
N ALA A 380 -0.61 1.72 -19.84
CA ALA A 380 -1.18 2.94 -19.27
C ALA A 380 -0.44 3.27 -17.97
N SER A 381 0.46 4.25 -17.99
CA SER A 381 1.16 4.71 -16.79
C SER A 381 0.78 6.13 -16.44
N PHE A 382 0.63 6.42 -15.15
CA PHE A 382 0.37 7.78 -14.70
C PHE A 382 1.10 8.14 -13.41
N THR A 383 1.72 9.31 -13.43
CA THR A 383 2.40 9.96 -12.31
C THR A 383 1.55 11.12 -11.79
N ASN A 384 1.45 11.28 -10.47
CA ASN A 384 0.72 12.41 -9.92
C ASN A 384 1.66 13.60 -9.75
N VAL A 385 1.20 14.80 -10.13
CA VAL A 385 1.90 16.05 -9.82
C VAL A 385 1.70 16.32 -8.32
N LEU A 386 2.79 16.42 -7.58
CA LEU A 386 2.74 16.76 -6.15
C LEU A 386 2.00 18.10 -5.97
N GLY A 387 0.94 18.11 -5.16
CA GLY A 387 0.09 19.30 -4.95
C GLY A 387 -1.24 19.29 -5.70
N GLN A 388 -1.40 18.44 -6.71
CA GLN A 388 -2.66 18.28 -7.43
C GLN A 388 -3.73 17.63 -6.54
N ILE A 389 -4.98 18.07 -6.68
CA ILE A 389 -6.15 17.50 -5.99
C ILE A 389 -7.22 17.06 -7.01
N PRO A 390 -8.12 16.10 -6.68
CA PRO A 390 -9.11 15.59 -7.62
C PRO A 390 -10.07 16.66 -8.14
N ALA A 391 -10.62 16.43 -9.33
CA ALA A 391 -11.63 17.32 -9.91
C ALA A 391 -12.84 17.51 -8.97
N GLY A 392 -13.36 18.73 -8.86
CA GLY A 392 -14.49 19.07 -8.00
C GLY A 392 -14.17 19.14 -6.51
N THR A 393 -12.90 18.97 -6.12
CA THR A 393 -12.47 19.03 -4.73
C THR A 393 -11.80 20.36 -4.39
N SER A 394 -11.75 20.70 -3.11
CA SER A 394 -11.11 21.93 -2.64
C SER A 394 -10.34 21.74 -1.34
N ALA A 395 -9.35 22.61 -1.12
CA ALA A 395 -8.66 22.73 0.14
C ALA A 395 -8.48 24.20 0.51
N PHE A 396 -8.60 24.51 1.79
CA PHE A 396 -8.38 25.82 2.36
C PHE A 396 -7.33 25.70 3.46
N ILE A 397 -6.38 26.63 3.49
CA ILE A 397 -5.38 26.74 4.53
C ILE A 397 -5.33 28.15 5.07
N ALA A 398 -5.20 28.27 6.38
CA ALA A 398 -4.96 29.53 7.07
C ALA A 398 -3.89 29.32 8.13
N SER A 399 -2.88 30.18 8.16
CA SER A 399 -1.85 30.19 9.19
C SER A 399 -1.62 31.59 9.75
N ALA A 400 -1.32 31.68 11.03
CA ALA A 400 -0.94 32.93 11.70
C ALA A 400 0.06 32.62 12.83
N GLY A 401 1.10 33.44 12.95
CA GLY A 401 2.20 33.18 13.88
C GLY A 401 3.30 34.23 13.82
N MET A 402 4.45 33.86 14.35
CA MET A 402 5.64 34.71 14.39
C MET A 402 6.85 33.96 13.86
N LYS A 403 7.79 34.70 13.28
CA LYS A 403 9.13 34.20 12.97
C LYS A 403 9.91 34.00 14.26
N ARG A 404 10.63 32.88 14.36
CA ARG A 404 11.29 32.40 15.58
C ARG A 404 12.75 32.04 15.33
N GLU A 405 13.69 32.91 15.63
CA GLU A 405 15.10 32.60 15.43
C GLU A 405 15.65 31.73 16.58
N SER A 406 16.07 30.50 16.25
CA SER A 406 16.62 29.54 17.21
C SER A 406 18.16 29.58 17.32
N SER A 407 18.84 30.41 16.51
CA SER A 407 20.30 30.47 16.45
C SER A 407 20.90 31.46 17.44
N GLY A 408 21.71 30.97 18.39
CA GLY A 408 22.83 31.74 18.94
C GLY A 408 22.71 32.26 20.36
N ASN A 409 21.50 32.42 20.91
CA ASN A 409 21.32 32.98 22.25
C ASN A 409 20.94 31.90 23.26
N GLY A 410 21.39 32.03 24.51
CA GLY A 410 21.05 31.15 25.65
C GLY A 410 19.58 31.21 26.09
N SER A 411 18.66 31.45 25.15
CA SER A 411 17.22 31.47 25.37
C SER A 411 16.62 30.10 25.04
N LEU A 412 15.86 29.53 25.98
CA LEU A 412 15.19 28.24 25.83
C LEU A 412 14.23 28.21 24.62
N LEU A 413 13.49 29.30 24.38
CA LEU A 413 12.47 29.36 23.33
C LEU A 413 12.90 30.11 22.07
N GLY A 414 14.13 30.62 21.98
CA GLY A 414 14.53 31.48 20.86
C GLY A 414 13.90 32.87 20.92
N ASN A 415 14.21 33.69 19.92
CA ASN A 415 13.70 35.06 19.80
C ASN A 415 12.55 35.12 18.79
N PHE A 416 11.42 35.69 19.19
CA PHE A 416 10.28 35.94 18.31
C PHE A 416 10.35 37.35 17.77
N SER A 417 10.17 37.51 16.46
CA SER A 417 10.28 38.81 15.78
C SER A 417 8.99 39.16 15.03
N GLU A 418 9.01 39.00 13.71
CA GLU A 418 8.00 39.50 12.79
C GLU A 418 6.74 38.62 12.80
N PHE A 419 5.57 39.26 12.79
CA PHE A 419 4.30 38.57 12.56
C PHE A 419 4.25 38.06 11.12
N GLN A 420 3.82 36.81 10.97
CA GLN A 420 3.67 36.15 9.69
C GLN A 420 2.31 35.47 9.62
N GLY A 421 1.64 35.55 8.49
CA GLY A 421 0.33 34.92 8.32
C GLY A 421 -0.04 34.77 6.86
N GLY A 422 -1.02 33.92 6.59
CA GLY A 422 -1.48 33.72 5.23
C GLY A 422 -2.74 32.87 5.14
N ILE A 423 -3.47 33.07 4.06
CA ILE A 423 -4.61 32.26 3.68
C ILE A 423 -4.48 31.85 2.22
N ALA A 424 -4.84 30.62 1.88
CA ALA A 424 -4.90 30.16 0.50
C ALA A 424 -6.02 29.14 0.31
N GLY A 425 -6.63 29.18 -0.87
CA GLY A 425 -7.56 28.19 -1.37
C GLY A 425 -6.99 27.46 -2.57
N ARG A 426 -7.30 26.18 -2.72
CA ARG A 426 -6.90 25.32 -3.83
C ARG A 426 -8.13 24.57 -4.35
N TRP A 427 -8.28 24.52 -5.67
CA TRP A 427 -9.43 23.90 -6.34
C TRP A 427 -8.97 22.99 -7.47
N GLY A 428 -9.45 21.74 -7.46
CA GLY A 428 -9.28 20.81 -8.58
C GLY A 428 -10.33 21.12 -9.65
N LEU A 429 -9.94 21.84 -10.70
CA LEU A 429 -10.85 22.28 -11.75
C LEU A 429 -11.16 21.16 -12.76
N SER A 430 -10.20 20.27 -13.00
CA SER A 430 -10.37 19.07 -13.83
C SER A 430 -9.42 17.96 -13.37
N GLU A 431 -9.50 16.77 -13.98
CA GLU A 431 -8.51 15.72 -13.73
C GLU A 431 -7.08 16.18 -14.07
N SER A 432 -6.90 17.15 -14.96
CA SER A 432 -5.60 17.65 -15.44
C SER A 432 -5.11 18.93 -14.77
N LEU A 433 -5.99 19.66 -14.06
CA LEU A 433 -5.72 21.03 -13.63
C LEU A 433 -6.18 21.27 -12.19
N THR A 434 -5.27 21.77 -11.37
CA THR A 434 -5.55 22.34 -10.05
C THR A 434 -4.95 23.74 -9.98
N VAL A 435 -5.72 24.68 -9.45
CA VAL A 435 -5.28 26.08 -9.26
C VAL A 435 -5.39 26.42 -7.78
N GLY A 436 -4.42 27.18 -7.28
CA GLY A 436 -4.46 27.75 -5.93
C GLY A 436 -4.25 29.26 -5.97
N LEU A 437 -4.92 29.97 -5.07
CA LEU A 437 -4.79 31.41 -4.90
C LEU A 437 -4.83 31.76 -3.42
N GLY A 438 -4.05 32.75 -3.02
CA GLY A 438 -3.98 33.17 -1.63
C GLY A 438 -3.35 34.53 -1.43
N GLY A 439 -3.34 34.96 -0.18
CA GLY A 439 -2.65 36.16 0.28
C GLY A 439 -1.85 35.83 1.52
N VAL A 440 -0.63 36.32 1.59
CA VAL A 440 0.25 36.14 2.75
C VAL A 440 0.82 37.48 3.17
N TYR A 441 1.07 37.60 4.46
CA TYR A 441 1.72 38.74 5.08
C TYR A 441 3.02 38.25 5.70
N GLU A 442 4.12 38.82 5.22
CA GLU A 442 5.46 38.59 5.74
C GLU A 442 6.25 39.83 5.39
N ASP A 443 6.31 40.75 6.37
CA ASP A 443 6.82 42.13 6.29
C ASP A 443 6.04 43.05 5.34
N SER A 444 5.43 42.47 4.29
CA SER A 444 4.55 43.11 3.33
C SER A 444 3.47 42.12 2.88
N THR A 445 2.38 42.66 2.32
CA THR A 445 1.31 41.84 1.73
C THR A 445 1.75 41.32 0.37
N LYS A 446 1.64 40.00 0.18
CA LYS A 446 2.05 39.28 -1.02
C LYS A 446 0.89 38.41 -1.50
N ALA A 447 0.64 38.41 -2.81
CA ALA A 447 -0.29 37.50 -3.46
C ALA A 447 0.41 36.17 -3.75
N LEU A 448 -0.32 35.08 -3.57
CA LEU A 448 0.15 33.72 -3.78
C LEU A 448 -0.68 33.09 -4.90
N GLY A 449 0.01 32.45 -5.85
CA GLY A 449 -0.61 31.70 -6.94
C GLY A 449 0.04 30.33 -7.09
N GLU A 450 -0.79 29.31 -7.29
CA GLU A 450 -0.35 27.93 -7.50
C GLU A 450 -1.01 27.35 -8.75
N LEU A 451 -0.25 26.57 -9.51
CA LEU A 451 -0.74 25.86 -10.69
C LEU A 451 -0.15 24.46 -10.70
N PHE A 452 -1.01 23.44 -10.74
CA PHE A 452 -0.62 22.05 -10.96
C PHE A 452 -1.33 21.55 -12.21
N PHE A 453 -0.55 21.24 -13.23
CA PHE A 453 -1.07 20.91 -14.55
C PHE A 453 -0.40 19.66 -15.11
N ARG A 454 -1.23 18.73 -15.59
CA ARG A 454 -0.82 17.52 -16.28
C ARG A 454 -1.90 17.14 -17.31
N PRO A 455 -1.74 17.52 -18.57
CA PRO A 455 -2.69 17.15 -19.62
C PRO A 455 -2.66 15.64 -19.90
N THR A 456 -3.77 15.08 -20.37
CA THR A 456 -3.91 13.62 -20.61
C THR A 456 -3.02 13.12 -21.75
N ASN A 457 -2.83 13.92 -22.81
CA ASN A 457 -2.18 13.47 -24.05
C ASN A 457 -0.76 14.03 -24.25
N ILE A 458 -0.22 14.75 -23.26
CA ILE A 458 1.14 15.29 -23.34
C ILE A 458 1.86 14.86 -22.06
N PRO A 459 3.00 14.17 -22.13
CA PRO A 459 3.69 13.63 -20.96
C PRO A 459 4.48 14.71 -20.22
N VAL A 460 3.82 15.83 -19.93
CA VAL A 460 4.32 17.00 -19.21
C VAL A 460 3.63 17.08 -17.86
N GLN A 461 4.41 17.33 -16.82
CA GLN A 461 3.97 17.65 -15.47
C GLN A 461 4.49 19.05 -15.15
N VAL A 462 3.62 19.91 -14.64
CA VAL A 462 3.97 21.28 -14.26
C VAL A 462 3.43 21.54 -12.87
N ALA A 463 4.29 21.92 -11.95
CA ALA A 463 3.94 22.51 -10.66
C ALA A 463 4.58 23.90 -10.59
N LEU A 464 3.77 24.95 -10.51
CA LEU A 464 4.22 26.32 -10.33
C LEU A 464 3.68 26.86 -9.01
N PHE A 465 4.52 27.58 -8.30
CA PHE A 465 4.18 28.32 -7.10
C PHE A 465 4.80 29.71 -7.23
N ALA A 466 3.98 30.75 -7.21
CA ALA A 466 4.40 32.13 -7.37
C ALA A 466 3.97 32.96 -6.17
N LEU A 467 4.88 33.81 -5.70
CA LEU A 467 4.63 34.78 -4.63
C LEU A 467 4.99 36.18 -5.13
N SER A 468 4.05 37.13 -5.09
CA SER A 468 4.27 38.51 -5.53
C SER A 468 5.09 39.31 -4.50
N GLY A 469 5.76 40.38 -4.93
CA GLY A 469 6.53 41.28 -4.07
C GLY A 469 7.75 41.87 -4.79
N GLU A 470 8.50 42.74 -4.13
CA GLU A 470 9.73 43.36 -4.69
C GLU A 470 10.78 42.30 -5.08
N ASP A 471 10.85 41.20 -4.32
CA ASP A 471 11.64 39.99 -4.62
C ASP A 471 10.74 38.82 -5.06
N GLY A 472 9.85 39.05 -6.03
CA GLY A 472 8.90 38.04 -6.52
C GLY A 472 9.56 36.67 -6.68
N ASN A 473 9.00 35.64 -6.03
CA ASN A 473 9.59 34.31 -6.01
C ASN A 473 8.71 33.34 -6.79
N VAL A 474 9.27 32.71 -7.82
CA VAL A 474 8.60 31.68 -8.62
C VAL A 474 9.36 30.38 -8.48
N ASN A 475 8.73 29.42 -7.80
CA ASN A 475 9.18 28.05 -7.78
C ASN A 475 8.47 27.28 -8.90
N ALA A 476 9.23 26.48 -9.64
CA ALA A 476 8.71 25.63 -10.71
C ALA A 476 9.31 24.22 -10.59
N ASP A 477 8.51 23.17 -10.76
CA ASP A 477 8.96 21.80 -11.02
C ASP A 477 8.22 21.36 -12.29
N ILE A 478 8.99 21.20 -13.37
CA ILE A 478 8.50 20.81 -14.68
C ILE A 478 9.20 19.51 -15.05
N ARG A 479 8.42 18.50 -15.42
CA ARG A 479 8.93 17.22 -15.91
C ARG A 479 8.32 16.90 -17.24
N TYR A 480 9.14 16.51 -18.19
CA TYR A 480 8.71 16.13 -19.51
C TYR A 480 9.35 14.79 -19.91
N GLU A 481 8.50 13.80 -20.14
CA GLU A 481 8.89 12.43 -20.45
C GLU A 481 8.31 12.03 -21.82
N PRO A 482 8.82 12.58 -22.93
CA PRO A 482 8.26 12.36 -24.27
C PRO A 482 8.17 10.88 -24.65
N PHE A 483 9.08 10.05 -24.12
CA PHE A 483 9.09 8.60 -24.24
C PHE A 483 9.89 7.99 -23.08
N SER A 484 9.72 6.70 -22.82
CA SER A 484 10.23 6.01 -21.61
C SER A 484 11.76 6.03 -21.43
N SER A 485 12.52 6.37 -22.47
CA SER A 485 13.98 6.48 -22.44
C SER A 485 14.51 7.91 -22.28
N LEU A 486 13.69 8.96 -22.35
CA LEU A 486 14.12 10.35 -22.20
C LEU A 486 13.31 11.05 -21.10
N ASN A 487 14.02 11.60 -20.12
CA ASN A 487 13.44 12.39 -19.04
C ASN A 487 14.12 13.76 -18.99
N LEU A 488 13.29 14.81 -19.01
CA LEU A 488 13.69 16.21 -18.90
C LEU A 488 13.06 16.78 -17.64
N THR A 489 13.89 17.23 -16.70
CA THR A 489 13.44 17.88 -15.47
C THR A 489 13.94 19.32 -15.45
N PHE A 490 13.08 20.26 -15.11
CA PHE A 490 13.42 21.66 -14.86
C PHE A 490 12.86 22.06 -13.51
N ASN A 491 13.72 22.50 -12.60
CA ASN A 491 13.35 22.99 -11.29
C ASN A 491 13.83 24.43 -11.12
N SER A 492 12.98 25.32 -10.65
CA SER A 492 13.34 26.69 -10.27
C SER A 492 12.94 26.92 -8.82
N ASP A 493 13.78 27.62 -8.08
CA ASP A 493 13.49 28.15 -6.76
C ASP A 493 14.01 29.60 -6.65
N ARG A 494 13.78 30.26 -5.51
CA ARG A 494 14.28 31.63 -5.23
C ARG A 494 15.79 31.78 -5.50
N PHE A 495 16.53 30.69 -5.37
CA PHE A 495 17.97 30.70 -5.36
C PHE A 495 18.56 30.35 -6.74
N SER A 496 17.94 29.42 -7.47
CA SER A 496 18.60 28.69 -8.54
C SER A 496 17.62 28.07 -9.51
N GLN A 497 18.06 27.96 -10.76
CA GLN A 497 17.38 27.22 -11.81
C GLN A 497 18.23 26.01 -12.18
N ARG A 498 17.61 24.83 -12.14
CA ARG A 498 18.24 23.55 -12.39
C ARG A 498 17.55 22.85 -13.53
N SER A 499 18.30 22.29 -14.45
CA SER A 499 17.77 21.50 -15.55
C SER A 499 18.55 20.20 -15.64
N GLN A 500 17.85 19.09 -15.86
CA GLN A 500 18.44 17.78 -16.01
C GLN A 500 17.84 17.10 -17.23
N ILE A 501 18.71 16.56 -18.07
CA ILE A 501 18.36 15.72 -19.20
C ILE A 501 18.95 14.35 -18.90
N ASN A 502 18.13 13.31 -18.92
CA ASN A 502 18.60 11.93 -18.83
C ASN A 502 18.06 11.16 -20.03
N TRP A 503 18.95 10.61 -20.83
CA TRP A 503 18.60 9.82 -22.01
C TRP A 503 19.22 8.43 -21.93
N ARG A 504 18.38 7.41 -21.79
CA ARG A 504 18.76 6.00 -21.87
C ARG A 504 18.84 5.57 -23.32
N VAL A 505 20.03 5.72 -23.92
CA VAL A 505 20.26 5.35 -25.32
C VAL A 505 20.06 3.84 -25.52
N PHE A 506 20.53 3.02 -24.56
CA PHE A 506 20.34 1.56 -24.53
C PHE A 506 20.15 1.09 -23.06
N PRO A 507 19.64 -0.12 -22.78
CA PRO A 507 19.31 -0.55 -21.41
C PRO A 507 20.40 -0.33 -20.35
N ASN A 508 21.67 -0.48 -20.74
CA ASN A 508 22.83 -0.41 -19.86
C ASN A 508 23.65 0.89 -20.00
N PHE A 509 23.20 1.83 -20.83
CA PHE A 509 23.95 3.05 -21.15
C PHE A 509 23.03 4.26 -21.21
N SER A 510 23.39 5.31 -20.47
CA SER A 510 22.63 6.56 -20.43
C SER A 510 23.56 7.76 -20.56
N LEU A 511 23.11 8.77 -21.29
CA LEU A 511 23.70 10.09 -21.34
C LEU A 511 22.92 11.00 -20.40
N PHE A 512 23.61 11.92 -19.73
CA PHE A 512 22.94 12.95 -18.96
C PHE A 512 23.60 14.31 -19.13
N ALA A 513 22.79 15.35 -19.00
CA ALA A 513 23.25 16.73 -18.88
C ALA A 513 22.58 17.37 -17.66
N LEU A 514 23.33 18.15 -16.92
CA LEU A 514 22.87 18.88 -15.75
C LEU A 514 23.26 20.35 -15.94
N ASN A 515 22.34 21.25 -15.64
CA ASN A 515 22.60 22.68 -15.60
C ASN A 515 22.12 23.19 -14.25
N ASP A 516 22.93 23.98 -13.56
CA ASP A 516 22.53 24.72 -12.37
C ASP A 516 22.99 26.17 -12.56
N SER A 517 22.06 27.14 -12.46
CA SER A 517 22.38 28.55 -12.65
C SER A 517 23.39 29.11 -11.63
N ARG A 518 23.63 28.39 -10.52
CA ARG A 518 24.64 28.73 -9.52
C ARG A 518 25.95 27.97 -9.67
N ASP A 519 25.98 26.91 -10.47
CA ASP A 519 27.18 26.13 -10.71
C ASP A 519 27.45 26.02 -12.22
N SER A 520 28.24 25.03 -12.62
CA SER A 520 28.55 24.73 -14.01
C SER A 520 27.49 23.84 -14.66
N THR A 521 27.37 23.95 -15.97
CA THR A 521 26.70 22.95 -16.78
C THR A 521 27.62 21.74 -16.90
N SER A 522 27.11 20.52 -16.67
CA SER A 522 27.87 19.28 -16.84
C SER A 522 27.18 18.31 -17.78
N GLY A 523 27.99 17.59 -18.54
CA GLY A 523 27.58 16.49 -19.40
C GLY A 523 28.29 15.23 -18.97
N GLY A 524 27.63 14.08 -19.09
CA GLY A 524 28.20 12.83 -18.64
C GLY A 524 27.53 11.60 -19.19
N LEU A 525 28.13 10.48 -18.84
CA LEU A 525 27.70 9.14 -19.22
C LEU A 525 27.54 8.27 -17.96
N GLN A 526 26.57 7.37 -18.04
CA GLN A 526 26.29 6.38 -17.01
C GLN A 526 26.17 5.00 -17.66
N ILE A 527 26.81 4.02 -17.04
CA ILE A 527 26.77 2.61 -17.43
C ILE A 527 26.23 1.82 -16.24
N ASN A 528 25.21 0.99 -16.49
CA ASN A 528 24.67 0.07 -15.50
C ASN A 528 24.65 -1.32 -16.11
N TYR A 529 25.33 -2.28 -15.50
CA TYR A 529 25.32 -3.67 -15.92
C TYR A 529 25.02 -4.54 -14.70
N ALA A 530 24.08 -5.48 -14.85
CA ALA A 530 23.73 -6.44 -13.81
C ALA A 530 23.65 -7.84 -14.41
N GLY A 531 24.43 -8.76 -13.86
CA GLY A 531 24.43 -10.18 -14.18
C GLY A 531 24.45 -11.03 -12.90
N LYS A 532 24.41 -12.35 -13.05
CA LYS A 532 24.21 -13.31 -11.93
C LYS A 532 25.21 -13.15 -10.77
N ASN A 533 26.47 -12.83 -11.07
CA ASN A 533 27.56 -12.69 -10.08
C ASN A 533 28.38 -11.40 -10.28
N ILE A 534 27.91 -10.49 -11.12
CA ILE A 534 28.61 -9.25 -11.44
C ILE A 534 27.61 -8.11 -11.53
N SER A 535 27.91 -6.99 -10.89
CA SER A 535 27.16 -5.76 -11.10
C SER A 535 28.13 -4.59 -11.19
N SER A 536 28.02 -3.80 -12.24
CA SER A 536 28.85 -2.63 -12.48
C SER A 536 27.97 -1.41 -12.69
N PHE A 537 28.21 -0.38 -11.90
CA PHE A 537 27.65 0.95 -12.05
C PHE A 537 28.81 1.91 -12.26
N GLY A 538 28.82 2.67 -13.35
CA GLY A 538 29.81 3.70 -13.61
C GLY A 538 29.11 4.99 -14.01
N ARG A 539 29.53 6.12 -13.47
CA ARG A 539 29.03 7.45 -13.84
C ARG A 539 30.21 8.40 -13.92
N VAL A 540 30.35 9.10 -15.04
CA VAL A 540 31.40 10.10 -15.26
C VAL A 540 30.74 11.37 -15.81
N SER A 541 31.13 12.52 -15.29
CA SER A 541 30.72 13.84 -15.79
C SER A 541 31.89 14.78 -15.91
N LEU A 542 31.86 15.59 -16.96
CA LEU A 542 32.72 16.75 -17.15
C LEU A 542 31.83 18.00 -17.14
N ASP A 543 32.29 19.04 -16.47
CA ASP A 543 31.56 20.30 -16.42
C ASP A 543 32.23 21.42 -17.22
N SER A 544 31.51 22.53 -17.40
CA SER A 544 31.95 23.70 -18.15
C SER A 544 33.13 24.47 -17.50
N LYS A 545 33.62 24.02 -16.35
CA LYS A 545 34.81 24.52 -15.65
C LYS A 545 35.94 23.48 -15.69
N ASP A 546 35.86 22.51 -16.61
CA ASP A 546 36.79 21.41 -16.79
C ASP A 546 36.96 20.51 -15.56
N ARG A 547 35.96 20.46 -14.66
CA ARG A 547 35.98 19.59 -13.49
C ARG A 547 35.41 18.23 -13.84
N ILE A 548 36.21 17.18 -13.62
CA ILE A 548 35.81 15.79 -13.84
C ILE A 548 35.34 15.21 -12.52
N ARG A 549 34.17 14.55 -12.54
CA ARG A 549 33.63 13.81 -11.40
C ARG A 549 33.26 12.40 -11.85
N TRP A 550 33.60 11.40 -11.05
CA TRP A 550 33.27 10.01 -11.35
C TRP A 550 32.85 9.22 -10.12
N ASN A 551 32.05 8.19 -10.36
CA ASN A 551 31.63 7.19 -9.39
C ASN A 551 31.54 5.83 -10.09
N LEU A 552 32.25 4.84 -9.57
CA LEU A 552 32.29 3.47 -10.06
C LEU A 552 32.03 2.54 -8.88
N LEU A 553 31.04 1.67 -9.00
CA LEU A 553 30.77 0.56 -8.11
C LEU A 553 30.80 -0.72 -8.92
N GLN A 554 31.76 -1.60 -8.64
CA GLN A 554 31.86 -2.91 -9.27
C GLN A 554 31.81 -3.99 -8.20
N ARG A 555 30.84 -4.89 -8.32
CA ARG A 555 30.74 -6.10 -7.49
C ARG A 555 31.02 -7.31 -8.37
N LEU A 556 31.93 -8.16 -7.92
CA LEU A 556 32.27 -9.43 -8.54
C LEU A 556 32.25 -10.51 -7.45
N GLY A 557 31.11 -11.18 -7.31
CA GLY A 557 30.88 -12.13 -6.22
C GLY A 557 31.06 -11.49 -4.83
N GLN A 558 32.13 -11.90 -4.13
CA GLN A 558 32.48 -11.42 -2.79
C GLN A 558 33.34 -10.14 -2.80
N LEU A 559 33.85 -9.76 -3.96
CA LEU A 559 34.69 -8.57 -4.14
C LEU A 559 33.82 -7.37 -4.51
N GLU A 560 34.04 -6.24 -3.86
CA GLU A 560 33.37 -4.97 -4.14
C GLU A 560 34.41 -3.86 -4.23
N LEU A 561 34.50 -3.23 -5.40
CA LEU A 561 35.32 -2.04 -5.64
C LEU A 561 34.39 -0.83 -5.72
N THR A 562 34.61 0.14 -4.85
CA THR A 562 33.96 1.46 -4.89
C THR A 562 35.02 2.50 -5.17
N GLN A 563 34.87 3.27 -6.23
CA GLN A 563 35.76 4.37 -6.57
C GLN A 563 34.94 5.63 -6.83
N ARG A 564 35.26 6.72 -6.15
CA ARG A 564 34.66 8.04 -6.39
C ARG A 564 35.74 9.10 -6.43
N GLY A 565 35.58 10.11 -7.28
CA GLY A 565 36.54 11.19 -7.35
C GLY A 565 35.96 12.45 -7.98
N ASN A 566 36.64 13.55 -7.72
CA ASN A 566 36.30 14.88 -8.20
C ASN A 566 37.57 15.74 -8.33
N GLU A 567 37.40 17.04 -8.52
CA GLU A 567 38.50 18.02 -8.67
C GLU A 567 39.40 18.17 -7.43
N ILE A 568 38.94 17.76 -6.25
CA ILE A 568 39.67 17.93 -4.98
C ILE A 568 40.17 16.61 -4.39
N GLY A 569 39.83 15.46 -4.94
CA GLY A 569 40.21 14.20 -4.31
C GLY A 569 39.61 12.95 -4.92
N THR A 570 40.12 11.81 -4.45
CA THR A 570 39.68 10.48 -4.87
C THR A 570 39.56 9.56 -3.67
N LEU A 571 38.61 8.63 -3.70
CA LEU A 571 38.51 7.52 -2.75
C LEU A 571 38.32 6.25 -3.55
N SER A 572 39.24 5.30 -3.38
CA SER A 572 39.15 3.94 -3.91
C SER A 572 39.08 2.98 -2.73
N GLU A 573 38.02 2.19 -2.61
CA GLU A 573 37.82 1.19 -1.56
C GLU A 573 37.56 -0.17 -2.19
N LEU A 574 38.40 -1.14 -1.85
CA LEU A 574 38.25 -2.54 -2.18
C LEU A 574 37.81 -3.30 -0.92
N THR A 575 36.64 -3.91 -0.99
CA THR A 575 36.08 -4.74 0.07
C THR A 575 36.01 -6.19 -0.38
N TYR A 576 36.55 -7.12 0.42
CA TYR A 576 36.39 -8.56 0.22
C TYR A 576 35.54 -9.17 1.33
N LYS A 577 34.37 -9.71 0.98
CA LYS A 577 33.41 -10.30 1.91
C LYS A 577 33.75 -11.78 2.15
N LEU A 578 34.16 -12.10 3.37
CA LEU A 578 34.54 -13.47 3.76
C LEU A 578 33.32 -14.38 3.98
N SER A 579 32.14 -13.80 4.23
CA SER A 579 30.86 -14.51 4.44
C SER A 579 30.06 -14.67 3.13
N GLN A 580 29.42 -15.83 2.95
CA GLN A 580 28.70 -16.20 1.70
C GLN A 580 27.22 -15.76 1.63
N LYS A 581 26.68 -15.06 2.64
CA LYS A 581 25.25 -14.67 2.63
C LYS A 581 25.01 -13.53 1.63
N LYS A 582 24.46 -13.87 0.46
CA LYS A 582 24.34 -13.03 -0.75
C LYS A 582 23.48 -11.76 -0.63
N TRP A 583 22.63 -11.64 0.40
CA TRP A 583 21.59 -10.59 0.46
C TRP A 583 21.78 -9.57 1.60
N PHE A 584 22.70 -9.81 2.54
CA PHE A 584 22.93 -8.93 3.68
C PHE A 584 24.42 -8.67 3.87
N ASP A 585 24.79 -7.42 4.10
CA ASP A 585 26.17 -7.00 4.38
C ASP A 585 26.59 -7.35 5.83
N SER A 586 26.52 -8.64 6.13
CA SER A 586 26.77 -9.23 7.45
C SER A 586 27.95 -10.21 7.39
N GLY A 587 28.65 -10.36 8.51
CA GLY A 587 29.83 -11.19 8.67
C GLY A 587 31.12 -10.38 8.54
N ASN A 588 32.18 -11.07 8.14
CA ASN A 588 33.54 -10.53 8.10
C ASN A 588 33.88 -9.96 6.73
N SER A 589 34.55 -8.82 6.70
CA SER A 589 35.04 -8.17 5.49
C SER A 589 36.44 -7.61 5.70
N LEU A 590 37.28 -7.75 4.68
CA LEU A 590 38.57 -7.06 4.59
C LEU A 590 38.38 -5.80 3.75
N LEU A 591 39.00 -4.69 4.16
CA LEU A 591 38.90 -3.39 3.52
C LEU A 591 40.29 -2.89 3.21
N LEU A 592 40.46 -2.40 1.99
CA LEU A 592 41.62 -1.67 1.53
C LEU A 592 41.12 -0.38 0.91
N SER A 593 41.38 0.77 1.52
CA SER A 593 40.99 2.06 0.95
C SER A 593 42.18 2.98 0.72
N TYR A 594 42.13 3.75 -0.36
CA TYR A 594 43.09 4.78 -0.70
C TYR A 594 42.34 6.07 -0.98
N GLU A 595 42.61 7.09 -0.17
CA GLU A 595 41.99 8.41 -0.24
C GLU A 595 43.06 9.45 -0.59
N THR A 596 42.71 10.42 -1.45
CA THR A 596 43.55 11.56 -1.77
C THR A 596 42.76 12.85 -1.62
N ASN A 597 43.43 13.91 -1.19
CA ASN A 597 42.87 15.26 -1.13
C ASN A 597 43.89 16.23 -1.75
N SER A 598 43.42 17.20 -2.54
CA SER A 598 44.24 18.20 -3.24
C SER A 598 43.72 19.62 -3.04
N GLN A 599 42.77 19.84 -2.11
CA GLN A 599 42.13 21.15 -1.92
C GLN A 599 43.10 22.25 -1.47
N ASN A 600 44.18 21.90 -0.74
CA ASN A 600 45.21 22.84 -0.27
C ASN A 600 46.64 22.27 -0.40
N ARG A 601 46.78 20.96 -0.20
CA ARG A 601 48.01 20.18 -0.31
C ARG A 601 47.63 18.83 -0.92
N ASN A 602 48.55 18.22 -1.66
CA ASN A 602 48.37 16.86 -2.17
C ASN A 602 48.63 15.87 -1.05
N ASP A 603 47.56 15.51 -0.36
CA ASP A 603 47.57 14.55 0.73
C ASP A 603 46.96 13.21 0.31
N ASN A 604 47.41 12.14 0.96
CA ASN A 604 46.92 10.81 0.72
C ASN A 604 46.85 9.99 2.01
N LEU A 605 46.01 8.96 2.00
CA LEU A 605 45.84 8.01 3.09
C LEU A 605 45.48 6.64 2.52
N LEU A 606 46.33 5.65 2.78
CA LEU A 606 46.06 4.23 2.58
C LEU A 606 45.57 3.64 3.90
N ASN A 607 44.45 2.93 3.91
CA ASN A 607 43.91 2.23 5.06
C ASN A 607 43.72 0.75 4.76
N VAL A 608 44.21 -0.10 5.64
CA VAL A 608 43.95 -1.54 5.61
C VAL A 608 43.21 -1.91 6.88
N GLY A 609 42.08 -2.59 6.75
CA GLY A 609 41.29 -2.96 7.91
C GLY A 609 40.43 -4.19 7.73
N TRP A 610 39.86 -4.61 8.86
CA TRP A 610 38.86 -5.65 8.98
C TRP A 610 37.60 -5.06 9.59
N ARG A 611 36.44 -5.52 9.13
CA ARG A 611 35.12 -5.16 9.65
C ARG A 611 34.26 -6.39 9.87
N TYR A 612 33.59 -6.44 11.01
CA TYR A 612 32.56 -7.41 11.33
C TYR A 612 31.20 -6.72 11.53
N ARG A 613 30.15 -7.34 10.98
CA ARG A 613 28.74 -6.93 11.17
C ARG A 613 27.92 -8.15 11.57
N SER A 614 27.14 -8.06 12.66
CA SER A 614 26.28 -9.18 13.08
C SER A 614 25.23 -9.53 12.02
N GLY A 615 24.82 -10.80 11.97
CA GLY A 615 23.68 -11.21 11.13
C GLY A 615 22.35 -10.70 11.68
N GLU A 616 22.24 -10.62 13.01
CA GLU A 616 21.09 -10.08 13.71
C GLU A 616 21.10 -8.54 13.73
N ARG A 617 19.90 -7.96 13.70
CA ARG A 617 19.65 -6.52 13.70
C ARG A 617 18.63 -6.18 14.79
N ALA A 618 18.77 -5.00 15.35
CA ALA A 618 17.75 -4.40 16.21
C ALA A 618 16.51 -3.98 15.40
N ILE A 619 15.40 -3.72 16.10
CA ILE A 619 14.09 -3.32 15.52
C ILE A 619 14.22 -2.09 14.59
N ASP A 620 15.16 -1.20 14.89
CA ASP A 620 15.43 0.00 14.11
C ASP A 620 16.25 -0.26 12.83
N GLY A 621 16.75 -1.47 12.64
CA GLY A 621 17.52 -1.92 11.47
C GLY A 621 19.04 -1.88 11.66
N ASN A 622 19.53 -1.33 12.77
CA ASN A 622 20.95 -1.30 13.09
C ASN A 622 21.49 -2.69 13.45
N TYR A 623 22.76 -2.96 13.15
CA TYR A 623 23.41 -4.20 13.58
C TYR A 623 23.47 -4.26 15.11
N LEU A 624 23.26 -5.45 15.68
CA LEU A 624 23.48 -5.65 17.11
C LEU A 624 24.94 -5.41 17.48
N TRP A 625 25.86 -5.85 16.61
CA TRP A 625 27.30 -5.61 16.76
C TRP A 625 27.91 -5.18 15.42
N GLU A 626 28.69 -4.11 15.46
CA GLU A 626 29.55 -3.66 14.39
C GLU A 626 30.94 -3.37 14.96
N PHE A 627 31.97 -3.99 14.39
CA PHE A 627 33.35 -3.74 14.78
C PHE A 627 34.17 -3.45 13.53
N GLN A 628 35.07 -2.49 13.62
CA GLN A 628 36.04 -2.19 12.58
C GLN A 628 37.38 -1.89 13.24
N LEU A 629 38.45 -2.49 12.72
CA LEU A 629 39.82 -2.20 13.11
C LEU A 629 40.66 -2.12 11.85
N GLY A 630 41.46 -1.06 11.74
CA GLY A 630 42.37 -0.86 10.63
C GLY A 630 43.52 0.05 11.02
N TYR A 631 44.42 0.24 10.08
CA TYR A 631 45.61 1.06 10.23
C TYR A 631 45.78 1.92 8.98
N GLY A 632 45.89 3.23 9.20
CA GLY A 632 46.07 4.24 8.17
C GLY A 632 47.53 4.64 8.04
N LEU A 633 48.00 4.81 6.81
CA LEU A 633 49.33 5.28 6.41
C LEU A 633 49.17 6.38 5.37
N GLY A 634 49.60 7.61 5.65
CA GLY A 634 49.34 8.74 4.78
C GLY A 634 50.39 9.84 4.87
N SER A 635 50.23 10.87 4.03
CA SER A 635 51.11 12.04 3.98
C SER A 635 51.12 12.86 5.28
N GLN A 636 50.06 12.76 6.08
CA GLN A 636 49.90 13.45 7.36
C GLN A 636 50.39 12.60 8.54
N GLY A 637 50.62 11.30 8.37
CA GLY A 637 51.09 10.41 9.43
C GLY A 637 50.53 9.00 9.31
N ASP A 638 50.59 8.27 10.41
CA ASP A 638 50.08 6.91 10.52
C ASP A 638 49.32 6.72 11.85
N GLY A 639 48.40 5.76 11.88
CA GLY A 639 47.64 5.54 13.10
C GLY A 639 46.55 4.48 12.98
N ILE A 640 46.10 4.03 14.15
CA ILE A 640 45.01 3.06 14.26
C ILE A 640 43.68 3.75 13.98
N ILE A 641 42.81 3.07 13.23
CA ILE A 641 41.42 3.46 12.98
C ILE A 641 40.54 2.35 13.53
N THR A 642 39.67 2.65 14.47
CA THR A 642 38.76 1.65 15.06
C THR A 642 37.38 2.21 15.30
N SER A 643 36.37 1.37 15.15
CA SER A 643 35.02 1.70 15.57
C SER A 643 34.33 0.48 16.16
N LEU A 644 33.56 0.71 17.21
CA LEU A 644 32.73 -0.28 17.88
C LEU A 644 31.32 0.28 17.98
N GLY A 645 30.35 -0.40 17.39
CA GLY A 645 28.93 -0.11 17.50
C GLY A 645 28.21 -1.30 18.11
N THR A 646 27.32 -1.03 19.07
CA THR A 646 26.47 -2.07 19.64
C THR A 646 25.09 -1.55 20.02
N THR A 647 24.09 -2.42 19.91
CA THR A 647 22.78 -2.21 20.53
C THR A 647 22.77 -3.07 21.79
N ILE A 648 23.06 -2.45 22.94
CA ILE A 648 23.28 -3.13 24.23
C ILE A 648 21.99 -3.82 24.70
N LEU A 649 20.88 -3.10 24.57
CA LEU A 649 19.51 -3.55 24.84
C LEU A 649 18.61 -2.88 23.78
N PRO A 650 17.38 -3.36 23.53
CA PRO A 650 16.40 -2.59 22.78
C PRO A 650 16.36 -1.15 23.30
N GLY A 651 16.28 -0.14 22.44
CA GLY A 651 16.29 1.26 22.87
C GLY A 651 17.65 1.87 23.23
N LEU A 652 18.69 1.09 23.52
CA LEU A 652 20.00 1.59 23.94
C LEU A 652 21.11 1.23 22.94
N SER A 653 21.80 2.24 22.42
CA SER A 653 22.89 2.05 21.47
C SER A 653 24.10 2.88 21.81
N LEU A 654 25.26 2.26 21.64
CA LEU A 654 26.55 2.85 21.85
C LEU A 654 27.38 2.72 20.59
N ARG A 655 28.02 3.80 20.14
CA ARG A 655 29.00 3.76 19.07
C ARG A 655 30.23 4.57 19.44
N GLY A 656 31.36 3.89 19.61
CA GLY A 656 32.68 4.49 19.72
C GLY A 656 33.37 4.51 18.37
N ARG A 657 34.10 5.58 18.08
CA ARG A 657 35.05 5.68 16.97
C ARG A 657 36.32 6.34 17.47
N TYR A 658 37.45 5.85 16.99
CA TYR A 658 38.76 6.46 17.17
C TYR A 658 39.49 6.46 15.83
N GLN A 659 40.10 7.58 15.49
CA GLN A 659 40.86 7.76 14.27
C GLN A 659 42.16 8.48 14.63
N GLY A 660 43.28 7.73 14.60
CA GLY A 660 44.61 8.26 14.89
C GLY A 660 45.19 9.11 13.76
N VAL A 661 44.73 8.91 12.52
CA VAL A 661 45.16 9.68 11.34
C VAL A 661 44.01 9.85 10.35
N SER A 662 43.97 10.98 9.66
CA SER A 662 43.03 11.28 8.59
C SER A 662 43.77 11.80 7.35
N VAL A 663 43.08 11.88 6.21
CA VAL A 663 43.69 12.41 4.97
C VAL A 663 44.18 13.86 5.13
N ASN A 664 43.60 14.62 6.06
CA ASN A 664 43.87 16.04 6.23
C ASN A 664 44.49 16.42 7.59
N SER A 665 44.74 15.46 8.48
CA SER A 665 45.26 15.74 9.82
C SER A 665 45.94 14.53 10.46
N ASP A 666 47.02 14.82 11.19
CA ASP A 666 47.76 13.92 12.07
C ASP A 666 47.14 13.80 13.48
N GLN A 667 46.05 14.55 13.72
CA GLN A 667 45.41 14.61 15.03
C GLN A 667 44.60 13.35 15.30
N SER A 668 44.83 12.79 16.49
CA SER A 668 43.99 11.73 17.01
C SER A 668 42.62 12.29 17.40
N THR A 669 41.57 11.74 16.82
CA THR A 669 40.17 12.12 17.12
C THR A 669 39.39 10.93 17.68
N PHE A 670 38.44 11.21 18.56
CA PHE A 670 37.49 10.22 19.04
C PHE A 670 36.06 10.76 19.02
N SER A 671 35.10 9.86 18.88
CA SER A 671 33.67 10.17 19.04
C SER A 671 32.94 9.02 19.73
N LEU A 672 32.08 9.34 20.69
CA LEU A 672 31.15 8.43 21.34
C LEU A 672 29.72 8.91 21.11
N ASP A 673 28.93 8.12 20.40
CA ASP A 673 27.49 8.33 20.24
C ASP A 673 26.74 7.38 21.18
N LEU A 674 25.91 7.93 22.06
CA LEU A 674 25.00 7.20 22.93
C LEU A 674 23.57 7.60 22.56
N VAL A 675 22.73 6.61 22.25
CA VAL A 675 21.30 6.82 22.01
C VAL A 675 20.53 5.97 23.00
N SER A 676 19.71 6.62 23.82
CA SER A 676 18.80 5.97 24.77
C SER A 676 17.37 6.33 24.42
N SER A 677 16.53 5.33 24.21
CA SER A 677 15.11 5.47 23.89
C SER A 677 14.30 4.67 24.91
N LEU A 678 13.32 5.34 25.52
CA LEU A 678 12.40 4.76 26.48
C LEU A 678 10.97 4.89 25.95
N SER A 679 10.25 3.78 25.92
CA SER A 679 8.80 3.78 25.85
C SER A 679 8.26 4.01 27.26
N LEU A 680 7.37 5.00 27.41
CA LEU A 680 6.72 5.31 28.68
C LEU A 680 5.25 4.86 28.69
N GLN A 681 4.79 4.25 27.59
CA GLN A 681 3.43 3.82 27.45
C GLN A 681 3.18 2.50 28.20
N GLN A 682 2.35 2.59 29.25
CA GLN A 682 2.11 1.51 30.22
C GLN A 682 3.39 1.06 30.96
N GLY A 683 4.17 2.03 31.45
CA GLY A 683 5.38 1.79 32.25
C GLY A 683 6.66 2.17 31.49
N ILE A 684 7.80 2.09 32.19
CA ILE A 684 9.11 2.41 31.62
C ILE A 684 9.69 1.15 30.99
N LYS A 685 9.83 1.17 29.67
CA LYS A 685 10.40 0.07 28.90
C LYS A 685 11.41 0.59 27.89
N PRO A 686 12.32 -0.26 27.41
CA PRO A 686 13.18 0.15 26.32
C PRO A 686 12.36 0.42 25.03
N GLY A 687 12.67 1.51 24.34
CA GLY A 687 11.99 1.95 23.12
C GLY A 687 12.58 1.37 21.84
N ASP A 688 12.02 1.75 20.70
CA ASP A 688 12.46 1.27 19.38
C ASP A 688 13.43 2.24 18.67
N ARG A 689 13.89 3.31 19.33
CA ARG A 689 14.72 4.41 18.75
C ARG A 689 14.10 5.07 17.51
N ARG A 690 12.78 4.93 17.34
CA ARG A 690 11.99 5.51 16.25
C ARG A 690 10.91 6.44 16.80
N SER A 691 11.15 7.02 17.97
CA SER A 691 10.21 7.90 18.70
C SER A 691 9.58 8.98 17.81
N GLN A 692 10.35 9.63 16.94
CA GLN A 692 9.87 10.69 16.03
C GLN A 692 8.76 10.23 15.07
N HIS A 693 8.63 8.93 14.79
CA HIS A 693 7.55 8.41 13.94
C HIS A 693 6.17 8.64 14.58
N PHE A 694 6.08 8.66 15.91
CA PHE A 694 4.82 8.93 16.62
C PHE A 694 4.26 10.33 16.34
N ARG A 695 5.03 11.26 15.75
CA ARG A 695 4.50 12.57 15.34
C ARG A 695 3.37 12.47 14.32
N THR A 696 3.41 11.45 13.46
CA THR A 696 2.39 11.25 12.40
C THR A 696 1.69 9.92 12.50
N GLN A 697 2.22 9.01 13.31
CA GLN A 697 1.76 7.64 13.44
C GLN A 697 1.30 7.35 14.86
N GLY A 698 0.45 6.35 14.98
CA GLY A 698 0.11 5.73 16.24
C GLY A 698 0.38 4.24 16.17
N GLY A 699 -0.41 3.51 16.93
CA GLY A 699 -0.47 2.07 16.74
C GLY A 699 -1.53 1.40 17.57
N LEU A 700 -1.51 0.07 17.54
CA LEU A 700 -2.27 -0.80 18.44
C LEU A 700 -1.28 -1.41 19.44
N LEU A 701 -1.60 -1.35 20.73
CA LEU A 701 -0.92 -2.11 21.76
C LEU A 701 -1.92 -3.16 22.23
N ILE A 702 -1.73 -4.40 21.79
CA ILE A 702 -2.68 -5.49 22.04
C ILE A 702 -2.11 -6.38 23.13
N GLN A 703 -2.94 -6.67 24.13
CA GLN A 703 -2.58 -7.44 25.31
C GLN A 703 -3.64 -8.51 25.59
N PRO A 704 -3.52 -9.68 24.95
CA PRO A 704 -4.28 -10.85 25.35
C PRO A 704 -3.75 -11.37 26.68
N PHE A 705 -4.63 -11.67 27.62
CA PHE A 705 -4.28 -12.20 28.92
C PHE A 705 -5.30 -13.24 29.39
N PHE A 706 -4.86 -14.17 30.22
CA PHE A 706 -5.70 -15.20 30.79
C PHE A 706 -6.53 -14.63 31.94
N ASP A 707 -7.83 -14.42 31.71
CA ASP A 707 -8.82 -13.92 32.67
C ASP A 707 -9.54 -15.11 33.32
N LYS A 708 -8.93 -15.67 34.39
CA LYS A 708 -9.41 -16.92 35.01
C LYS A 708 -10.75 -16.75 35.71
N ASN A 709 -10.99 -15.57 36.28
CA ASN A 709 -12.19 -15.26 37.06
C ASN A 709 -13.27 -14.53 36.23
N ASN A 710 -13.02 -14.34 34.92
CA ASN A 710 -13.95 -13.73 33.97
C ASN A 710 -14.44 -12.34 34.40
N ASN A 711 -13.54 -11.54 35.00
CA ASN A 711 -13.87 -10.19 35.48
C ASN A 711 -13.55 -9.09 34.46
N GLY A 712 -12.91 -9.44 33.33
CA GLY A 712 -12.53 -8.56 32.24
C GLY A 712 -11.32 -7.66 32.51
N LYS A 713 -10.62 -7.86 33.64
CA LYS A 713 -9.45 -7.09 34.07
C LYS A 713 -8.31 -8.05 34.37
N ARG A 714 -7.09 -7.60 34.08
CA ARG A 714 -5.91 -8.38 34.41
C ARG A 714 -5.60 -8.29 35.90
N ASP A 715 -5.62 -9.43 36.57
CA ASP A 715 -5.25 -9.56 37.98
C ASP A 715 -3.79 -9.98 38.18
N ALA A 716 -3.30 -9.86 39.42
CA ALA A 716 -1.95 -10.28 39.77
C ALA A 716 -1.81 -11.81 39.67
N GLY A 717 -0.86 -12.29 38.86
CA GLY A 717 -0.66 -13.71 38.57
C GLY A 717 -1.24 -14.17 37.23
N GLU A 718 -2.00 -13.32 36.55
CA GLU A 718 -2.46 -13.60 35.19
C GLU A 718 -1.37 -13.25 34.16
N GLU A 719 -1.08 -14.25 33.33
CA GLU A 719 -0.09 -14.16 32.27
C GLU A 719 -0.67 -13.58 30.98
N PHE A 720 0.19 -13.00 30.16
CA PHE A 720 -0.16 -12.55 28.82
C PHE A 720 0.02 -13.70 27.82
N TYR A 721 -0.79 -13.69 26.77
CA TYR A 721 -0.74 -14.67 25.70
C TYR A 721 -0.36 -14.00 24.38
N THR A 722 0.89 -14.20 23.97
CA THR A 722 1.47 -13.57 22.76
C THR A 722 2.17 -14.56 21.84
N GLN A 723 2.27 -15.83 22.24
CA GLN A 723 3.01 -16.88 21.52
C GLN A 723 2.42 -17.13 20.12
N ASP A 724 1.10 -17.18 20.02
CA ASP A 724 0.37 -17.42 18.77
C ASP A 724 -0.29 -16.13 18.22
N ALA A 725 0.34 -14.98 18.48
CA ALA A 725 -0.19 -13.68 18.05
C ALA A 725 -0.52 -13.62 16.54
N GLU A 726 0.30 -14.26 15.70
CA GLU A 726 0.12 -14.26 14.24
C GLU A 726 -1.14 -14.98 13.77
N THR A 727 -1.59 -15.99 14.51
CA THR A 727 -2.81 -16.76 14.24
C THR A 727 -3.98 -16.31 15.10
N LEU A 728 -3.75 -15.62 16.21
CA LEU A 728 -4.80 -15.09 17.09
C LEU A 728 -5.42 -13.81 16.54
N VAL A 729 -4.61 -12.94 15.92
CA VAL A 729 -5.01 -11.56 15.62
C VAL A 729 -5.03 -11.29 14.11
N ILE A 730 -6.13 -10.69 13.65
CA ILE A 730 -6.30 -10.20 12.28
C ILE A 730 -6.66 -8.71 12.34
N VAL A 731 -6.01 -7.89 11.50
CA VAL A 731 -6.28 -6.45 11.43
C VAL A 731 -6.71 -6.09 10.02
N ASN A 732 -7.89 -5.49 9.88
CA ASN A 732 -8.51 -5.13 8.59
C ASN A 732 -8.50 -6.30 7.60
N ASN A 733 -8.94 -7.48 8.04
CA ASN A 733 -8.96 -8.72 7.25
C ASN A 733 -7.57 -9.17 6.73
N ARG A 734 -6.48 -8.71 7.36
CA ARG A 734 -5.11 -9.10 7.01
C ARG A 734 -4.38 -9.69 8.23
N PRO A 735 -3.58 -10.75 8.07
CA PRO A 735 -2.74 -11.28 9.14
C PRO A 735 -1.80 -10.19 9.67
N ILE A 736 -1.57 -10.16 11.00
CA ILE A 736 -0.77 -9.08 11.61
C ILE A 736 0.66 -9.00 11.10
N LYS A 737 1.23 -10.11 10.60
CA LYS A 737 2.57 -10.17 10.01
C LYS A 737 2.80 -9.15 8.89
N TYR A 738 1.76 -8.80 8.14
CA TYR A 738 1.80 -7.77 7.11
C TYR A 738 2.21 -6.39 7.65
N PHE A 739 1.90 -6.12 8.92
CA PHE A 739 2.19 -4.85 9.59
C PHE A 739 3.53 -4.86 10.35
N LEU A 740 4.33 -5.93 10.23
CA LEU A 740 5.63 -6.10 10.91
C LEU A 740 5.53 -5.81 12.43
N PRO A 741 4.71 -6.58 13.18
CA PRO A 741 4.46 -6.32 14.58
C PRO A 741 5.73 -6.55 15.42
N ASP A 742 5.89 -5.77 16.49
CA ASP A 742 6.85 -6.08 17.55
C ASP A 742 6.12 -6.90 18.63
N ILE A 743 6.34 -8.21 18.60
CA ILE A 743 5.74 -9.17 19.53
C ILE A 743 6.70 -9.35 20.71
N GLN A 744 6.27 -8.89 21.88
CA GLN A 744 6.97 -9.08 23.15
C GLN A 744 6.18 -10.07 24.00
N SER A 745 6.81 -10.62 25.05
CA SER A 745 6.15 -11.58 25.93
C SER A 745 4.85 -11.06 26.55
N ASP A 746 4.73 -9.74 26.76
CA ASP A 746 3.59 -9.13 27.45
C ASP A 746 2.67 -8.27 26.56
N ARG A 747 2.97 -8.12 25.26
CA ARG A 747 2.22 -7.26 24.34
C ARG A 747 2.57 -7.50 22.88
N ILE A 748 1.65 -7.11 22.00
CA ILE A 748 1.86 -7.03 20.56
C ILE A 748 1.74 -5.56 20.16
N LEU A 749 2.79 -4.99 19.57
CA LEU A 749 2.83 -3.60 19.12
C LEU A 749 2.73 -3.53 17.60
N LEU A 750 1.69 -2.88 17.09
CA LEU A 750 1.51 -2.63 15.66
C LEU A 750 1.56 -1.14 15.38
N ARG A 751 2.55 -0.67 14.64
CA ARG A 751 2.66 0.74 14.24
C ARG A 751 1.87 0.95 12.94
N VAL A 752 0.82 1.76 13.02
CA VAL A 752 -0.07 2.02 11.87
C VAL A 752 -0.41 3.52 11.76
N ALA A 753 -0.88 3.93 10.58
CA ALA A 753 -1.35 5.30 10.38
C ALA A 753 -2.61 5.58 11.23
N PRO A 754 -2.87 6.84 11.63
CA PRO A 754 -4.10 7.20 12.33
C PRO A 754 -5.35 6.84 11.51
N GLY A 755 -6.38 6.33 12.19
CA GLY A 755 -7.61 5.84 11.56
C GLY A 755 -8.33 4.82 12.44
N THR A 756 -9.50 4.35 12.00
CA THR A 756 -10.22 3.28 12.68
C THR A 756 -9.89 1.95 12.02
N TYR A 757 -9.49 0.98 12.84
CA TYR A 757 -9.10 -0.37 12.39
C TYR A 757 -10.08 -1.39 12.95
N ARG A 758 -10.42 -2.39 12.14
CA ARG A 758 -11.09 -3.59 12.60
C ARG A 758 -10.05 -4.57 13.12
N LEU A 759 -10.23 -5.01 14.36
CA LEU A 759 -9.39 -6.01 15.01
C LEU A 759 -10.26 -7.24 15.24
N ASP A 760 -9.96 -8.35 14.58
CA ASP A 760 -10.63 -9.63 14.72
C ASP A 760 -9.75 -10.60 15.49
N LEU A 761 -10.40 -11.47 16.27
CA LEU A 761 -9.77 -12.58 16.98
C LEU A 761 -10.16 -13.89 16.31
N ASP A 762 -9.16 -14.58 15.78
CA ASP A 762 -9.36 -15.84 15.07
C ASP A 762 -9.28 -17.00 16.08
N PRO A 763 -10.35 -17.82 16.18
CA PRO A 763 -10.36 -18.99 17.06
C PRO A 763 -9.21 -19.98 16.81
N ALA A 764 -8.64 -20.01 15.59
CA ALA A 764 -7.49 -20.86 15.28
C ALA A 764 -6.23 -20.54 16.10
N GLY A 765 -6.14 -19.31 16.62
CA GLY A 765 -5.06 -18.88 17.50
C GLY A 765 -5.42 -18.84 18.98
N PHE A 766 -6.56 -19.39 19.41
CA PHE A 766 -6.86 -19.47 20.83
C PHE A 766 -6.03 -20.54 21.53
N PRO A 767 -5.55 -20.28 22.75
CA PRO A 767 -4.92 -21.33 23.56
C PRO A 767 -5.96 -22.43 23.87
N PRO A 768 -5.51 -23.68 24.07
CA PRO A 768 -6.41 -24.79 24.40
C PRO A 768 -7.26 -24.48 25.62
N ASP A 769 -8.57 -24.71 25.55
CA ASP A 769 -9.55 -24.45 26.63
C ASP A 769 -9.78 -22.96 26.95
N TRP A 770 -9.40 -22.05 26.06
CA TRP A 770 -9.66 -20.62 26.20
C TRP A 770 -10.42 -20.07 25.00
N GLN A 771 -11.18 -19.01 25.24
CA GLN A 771 -11.88 -18.27 24.20
C GLN A 771 -11.94 -16.78 24.54
N ALA A 772 -12.12 -15.93 23.52
CA ALA A 772 -12.40 -14.52 23.74
C ALA A 772 -13.91 -14.28 23.85
N LYS A 773 -14.33 -13.38 24.77
CA LYS A 773 -15.74 -12.96 24.89
C LYS A 773 -16.24 -12.19 23.67
N ILE A 774 -15.32 -11.54 22.97
CA ILE A 774 -15.55 -10.69 21.81
C ILE A 774 -14.77 -11.27 20.62
N ALA A 775 -15.42 -11.40 19.47
CA ALA A 775 -14.74 -11.88 18.26
C ALA A 775 -14.08 -10.74 17.48
N ALA A 776 -14.57 -9.51 17.63
CA ALA A 776 -14.10 -8.36 16.86
C ALA A 776 -14.31 -7.02 17.57
N LEU A 777 -13.47 -6.05 17.24
CA LEU A 777 -13.44 -4.70 17.80
C LEU A 777 -13.18 -3.66 16.72
N ALA A 778 -13.69 -2.45 16.90
CA ALA A 778 -13.28 -1.27 16.16
C ALA A 778 -12.34 -0.42 17.03
N VAL A 779 -11.11 -0.20 16.58
CA VAL A 779 -10.07 0.49 17.37
C VAL A 779 -9.66 1.77 16.67
N ASP A 780 -9.88 2.91 17.33
CA ASP A 780 -9.41 4.21 16.86
C ASP A 780 -7.93 4.39 17.22
N VAL A 781 -7.10 4.54 16.20
CA VAL A 781 -5.68 4.86 16.32
C VAL A 781 -5.49 6.35 16.08
N ILE A 782 -4.84 7.01 17.03
CA ILE A 782 -4.45 8.42 16.97
C ILE A 782 -2.93 8.54 16.83
N PRO A 783 -2.39 9.63 16.27
CA PRO A 783 -0.96 9.83 16.31
C PRO A 783 -0.47 10.08 17.74
N GLY A 784 0.81 9.81 17.98
CA GLY A 784 1.47 10.16 19.24
C GLY A 784 1.59 9.00 20.21
N SER A 785 0.79 7.93 20.07
CA SER A 785 0.77 6.80 21.00
C SER A 785 0.18 5.52 20.38
N TYR A 786 0.33 4.40 21.07
CA TYR A 786 -0.44 3.18 20.79
C TYR A 786 -1.82 3.24 21.48
N THR A 787 -2.88 2.79 20.83
CA THR A 787 -4.16 2.57 21.51
C THR A 787 -4.11 1.22 22.22
N PRO A 788 -4.21 1.17 23.56
CA PRO A 788 -4.17 -0.08 24.31
C PRO A 788 -5.47 -0.86 24.13
N VAL A 789 -5.35 -2.16 23.88
CA VAL A 789 -6.45 -3.10 23.69
C VAL A 789 -6.18 -4.31 24.57
N MET A 790 -6.91 -4.40 25.68
CA MET A 790 -6.88 -5.55 26.59
C MET A 790 -7.87 -6.60 26.08
N ILE A 791 -7.41 -7.84 25.92
CA ILE A 791 -8.23 -8.95 25.41
C ILE A 791 -8.29 -10.03 26.49
N PRO A 792 -9.39 -10.11 27.27
CA PRO A 792 -9.57 -11.18 28.23
C PRO A 792 -9.86 -12.49 27.49
N LEU A 793 -8.98 -13.47 27.68
CA LEU A 793 -9.22 -14.85 27.31
C LEU A 793 -9.83 -15.53 28.53
N ILE A 794 -11.03 -16.07 28.38
CA ILE A 794 -11.77 -16.73 29.46
C ILE A 794 -11.77 -18.24 29.25
N LEU A 795 -11.89 -18.99 30.35
CA LEU A 795 -11.97 -20.45 30.30
C LEU A 795 -13.20 -20.90 29.48
N SER A 796 -12.95 -21.89 28.64
CA SER A 796 -13.89 -22.53 27.74
C SER A 796 -13.95 -24.02 28.09
N TYR A 797 -15.10 -24.49 28.54
CA TYR A 797 -15.26 -25.86 28.99
C TYR A 797 -15.93 -26.71 27.91
N THR A 798 -15.53 -27.98 27.88
CA THR A 798 -16.14 -29.01 27.06
C THR A 798 -16.70 -30.10 27.96
N VAL A 799 -17.99 -30.37 27.83
CA VAL A 799 -18.65 -31.48 28.51
C VAL A 799 -19.05 -32.52 27.48
N SER A 800 -18.58 -33.75 27.67
CA SER A 800 -18.96 -34.88 26.82
C SER A 800 -19.49 -36.03 27.64
N GLY A 801 -20.13 -37.00 27.01
CA GLY A 801 -20.58 -38.20 27.68
C GLY A 801 -21.55 -38.99 26.84
N VAL A 802 -22.13 -40.04 27.41
CA VAL A 802 -23.10 -40.91 26.75
C VAL A 802 -24.49 -40.64 27.31
N VAL A 803 -25.48 -40.49 26.41
CA VAL A 803 -26.89 -40.52 26.77
C VAL A 803 -27.40 -41.95 26.74
N THR A 804 -27.92 -42.45 27.86
CA THR A 804 -28.51 -43.79 27.97
C THR A 804 -29.99 -43.74 28.34
N ASP A 805 -30.75 -44.77 27.98
CA ASP A 805 -32.14 -44.96 28.42
C ASP A 805 -32.22 -45.57 29.83
N ALA A 806 -33.44 -45.87 30.31
CA ALA A 806 -33.66 -46.53 31.59
C ALA A 806 -33.07 -47.95 31.66
N GLN A 807 -32.77 -48.55 30.50
CA GLN A 807 -32.22 -49.89 30.33
C GLN A 807 -30.71 -49.87 30.03
N VAL A 808 -30.07 -48.70 30.13
CA VAL A 808 -28.62 -48.47 29.89
C VAL A 808 -28.21 -48.61 28.41
N ASN A 809 -29.16 -48.61 27.46
CA ASN A 809 -28.84 -48.57 26.04
C ASN A 809 -28.52 -47.15 25.59
N ALA A 810 -27.54 -47.01 24.69
CA ALA A 810 -27.20 -45.73 24.10
C ALA A 810 -28.35 -45.14 23.26
N VAL A 811 -28.66 -43.86 23.47
CA VAL A 811 -29.72 -43.16 22.75
C VAL A 811 -29.10 -42.33 21.63
N ALA A 812 -29.27 -42.75 20.38
CA ALA A 812 -28.82 -42.02 19.20
C ALA A 812 -29.82 -40.91 18.79
N GLY A 813 -29.31 -39.79 18.26
CA GLY A 813 -30.13 -38.67 17.77
C GLY A 813 -30.80 -37.81 18.86
N ALA A 814 -30.45 -37.98 20.13
CA ALA A 814 -30.96 -37.17 21.23
C ALA A 814 -30.30 -35.79 21.22
N ARG A 815 -31.10 -34.73 21.35
CA ARG A 815 -30.62 -33.35 21.47
C ARG A 815 -30.30 -33.04 22.92
N VAL A 816 -29.02 -32.95 23.26
CA VAL A 816 -28.54 -32.52 24.57
C VAL A 816 -28.32 -31.01 24.54
N GLU A 817 -28.90 -30.27 25.48
CA GLU A 817 -28.80 -28.81 25.56
C GLU A 817 -28.25 -28.39 26.93
N ALA A 818 -27.28 -27.48 26.96
CA ALA A 818 -26.89 -26.74 28.15
C ALA A 818 -27.45 -25.32 28.06
N ILE A 819 -28.26 -24.93 29.03
CA ILE A 819 -28.90 -23.61 29.09
C ILE A 819 -28.36 -22.86 30.30
N GLU A 820 -27.63 -21.78 30.07
CA GLU A 820 -27.10 -20.94 31.13
C GLU A 820 -28.26 -20.25 31.89
N THR A 821 -28.28 -20.41 33.21
CA THR A 821 -29.36 -19.94 34.08
C THR A 821 -29.48 -18.42 34.22
N LYS A 822 -28.42 -17.65 33.97
CA LYS A 822 -28.43 -16.18 34.07
C LYS A 822 -28.74 -15.48 32.76
N GLN A 823 -28.00 -15.79 31.69
CA GLN A 823 -28.15 -15.09 30.40
C GLN A 823 -29.07 -15.83 29.42
N GLY A 824 -29.46 -17.07 29.73
CA GLY A 824 -30.29 -17.90 28.85
C GLY A 824 -29.54 -18.46 27.65
N THR A 825 -28.22 -18.28 27.58
CA THR A 825 -27.37 -18.74 26.48
C THR A 825 -27.46 -20.26 26.35
N ARG A 826 -27.73 -20.74 25.13
CA ARG A 826 -27.95 -22.16 24.87
C ARG A 826 -26.85 -22.73 23.98
N ARG A 827 -26.26 -23.84 24.41
CA ARG A 827 -25.41 -24.71 23.58
C ARG A 827 -26.09 -26.06 23.46
N PHE A 828 -25.93 -26.72 22.32
CA PHE A 828 -26.51 -28.04 22.12
C PHE A 828 -25.60 -28.95 21.32
N SER A 829 -25.82 -30.25 21.50
CA SER A 829 -25.18 -31.34 20.78
C SER A 829 -26.23 -32.38 20.42
N VAL A 830 -25.98 -33.17 19.38
CA VAL A 830 -26.84 -34.29 19.01
C VAL A 830 -26.04 -35.57 19.15
N THR A 831 -26.61 -36.56 19.83
CA THR A 831 -25.89 -37.81 20.10
C THR A 831 -25.66 -38.63 18.82
N ASN A 832 -24.48 -39.22 18.70
CA ASN A 832 -24.14 -40.13 17.61
C ASN A 832 -24.74 -41.54 17.81
N GLY A 833 -24.42 -42.50 16.93
CA GLY A 833 -24.91 -43.88 17.01
C GLY A 833 -24.52 -44.64 18.29
N ALA A 834 -23.50 -44.18 19.01
CA ALA A 834 -23.07 -44.72 20.31
C ALA A 834 -23.64 -43.90 21.49
N GLY A 835 -24.55 -42.95 21.25
CA GLY A 835 -25.14 -42.10 22.27
C GLY A 835 -24.22 -40.98 22.77
N VAL A 836 -23.06 -40.76 22.15
CA VAL A 836 -22.06 -39.79 22.61
C VAL A 836 -22.45 -38.37 22.20
N TYR A 837 -22.37 -37.42 23.13
CA TYR A 837 -22.55 -35.99 22.88
C TYR A 837 -21.31 -35.18 23.26
N TYR A 838 -21.16 -34.00 22.64
CA TYR A 838 -20.10 -33.01 22.94
C TYR A 838 -20.71 -31.61 23.03
N LEU A 839 -20.73 -31.04 24.22
CA LEU A 839 -21.09 -29.64 24.48
C LEU A 839 -19.80 -28.84 24.63
N GLU A 840 -19.38 -28.21 23.53
CA GLU A 840 -18.15 -27.41 23.45
C GLU A 840 -18.43 -25.92 23.67
N ASN A 841 -17.38 -25.17 23.99
CA ASN A 841 -17.41 -23.72 24.14
C ASN A 841 -18.42 -23.21 25.18
N LEU A 842 -18.52 -23.93 26.30
CA LEU A 842 -19.31 -23.50 27.45
C LEU A 842 -18.50 -22.50 28.27
N PRO A 843 -18.95 -21.24 28.46
CA PRO A 843 -18.30 -20.32 29.40
C PRO A 843 -18.58 -20.71 30.86
N GLN A 844 -17.87 -20.10 31.81
CA GLN A 844 -18.17 -20.23 33.24
C GLN A 844 -19.62 -19.83 33.54
N GLY A 845 -20.31 -20.64 34.34
CA GLY A 845 -21.70 -20.41 34.68
C GLY A 845 -22.42 -21.62 35.26
N ASN A 846 -23.67 -21.37 35.64
CA ASN A 846 -24.60 -22.41 36.08
C ASN A 846 -25.52 -22.78 34.91
N TYR A 847 -25.54 -24.05 34.54
CA TYR A 847 -26.28 -24.58 33.42
C TYR A 847 -27.34 -25.58 33.84
N GLN A 848 -28.50 -25.47 33.20
CA GLN A 848 -29.52 -26.50 33.18
C GLN A 848 -29.29 -27.39 31.96
N LEU A 849 -29.03 -28.68 32.18
CA LEU A 849 -28.91 -29.67 31.12
C LEU A 849 -30.30 -30.23 30.78
N LYS A 850 -30.59 -30.33 29.48
CA LYS A 850 -31.82 -30.92 28.96
C LYS A 850 -31.53 -31.94 27.87
N ILE A 851 -32.34 -33.00 27.81
CA ILE A 851 -32.35 -33.96 26.70
C ILE A 851 -33.74 -33.87 26.04
N ASN A 852 -33.79 -33.54 24.75
CA ASN A 852 -35.04 -33.35 23.99
C ASN A 852 -36.04 -32.43 24.73
N GLY A 853 -35.55 -31.36 25.35
CA GLY A 853 -36.35 -30.39 26.11
C GLY A 853 -36.72 -30.81 27.54
N LYS A 854 -36.43 -32.04 27.97
CA LYS A 854 -36.65 -32.51 29.34
C LYS A 854 -35.42 -32.28 30.22
N PHE A 855 -35.63 -31.91 31.48
CA PHE A 855 -34.54 -31.69 32.42
C PHE A 855 -33.74 -32.97 32.70
N ALA A 856 -32.41 -32.89 32.60
CA ALA A 856 -31.49 -34.02 32.76
C ALA A 856 -30.42 -33.79 33.85
N GLY A 857 -30.27 -32.57 34.37
CA GLY A 857 -29.35 -32.26 35.47
C GLY A 857 -28.88 -30.81 35.50
N ASN A 858 -28.09 -30.45 36.50
CA ASN A 858 -27.44 -29.14 36.62
C ASN A 858 -25.93 -29.27 36.52
N LEU A 859 -25.28 -28.32 35.87
CA LEU A 859 -23.82 -28.25 35.70
C LEU A 859 -23.32 -26.88 36.18
N LEU A 860 -22.38 -26.88 37.12
CA LEU A 860 -21.65 -25.69 37.53
C LEU A 860 -20.27 -25.75 36.87
N LEU A 861 -19.89 -24.67 36.19
CA LEU A 861 -18.56 -24.47 35.61
C LEU A 861 -17.96 -23.20 36.20
N ASP A 862 -16.85 -23.32 36.92
CA ASP A 862 -16.12 -22.24 37.57
C ASP A 862 -14.61 -22.39 37.37
N ASP A 863 -13.83 -21.43 37.88
CA ASP A 863 -12.37 -21.38 37.73
C ASP A 863 -11.61 -22.58 38.34
N ALA A 864 -12.26 -23.32 39.25
CA ALA A 864 -11.73 -24.55 39.85
C ALA A 864 -12.12 -25.82 39.07
N SER A 865 -13.04 -25.71 38.11
CA SER A 865 -13.51 -26.82 37.30
C SER A 865 -12.47 -27.26 36.26
N GLU A 866 -12.35 -28.56 36.01
CA GLU A 866 -11.52 -29.07 34.90
C GLU A 866 -12.12 -28.63 33.54
N PRO A 867 -11.30 -28.21 32.57
CA PRO A 867 -11.77 -27.76 31.25
C PRO A 867 -12.57 -28.81 30.49
N PHE A 868 -12.15 -30.08 30.59
CA PHE A 868 -12.87 -31.21 30.02
C PHE A 868 -13.52 -32.04 31.11
N GLN A 869 -14.83 -32.27 31.00
CA GLN A 869 -15.58 -33.11 31.94
C GLN A 869 -16.38 -34.17 31.19
N GLU A 870 -16.29 -35.41 31.70
CA GLU A 870 -17.14 -36.50 31.25
C GLU A 870 -18.39 -36.60 32.13
N ARG A 871 -19.57 -36.59 31.52
CA ARG A 871 -20.84 -36.63 32.22
C ARG A 871 -21.87 -37.44 31.45
N ASN A 872 -22.13 -38.65 31.91
CA ASN A 872 -23.20 -39.48 31.36
C ASN A 872 -24.56 -38.96 31.82
N LEU A 873 -25.54 -38.97 30.91
CA LEU A 873 -26.89 -38.47 31.17
C LEU A 873 -27.91 -39.57 30.88
N GLN A 874 -28.95 -39.67 31.70
CA GLN A 874 -30.01 -40.65 31.50
C GLN A 874 -31.26 -39.98 30.93
N TYR A 875 -31.75 -40.49 29.79
CA TYR A 875 -32.99 -40.07 29.17
C TYR A 875 -34.18 -40.74 29.86
N SER A 876 -35.00 -39.94 30.55
CA SER A 876 -36.23 -40.40 31.19
C SER A 876 -37.42 -40.22 30.24
N SER A 877 -37.89 -41.33 29.67
CA SER A 877 -39.12 -41.42 28.88
C SER A 877 -40.34 -41.50 29.80
N ASN A 878 -40.64 -40.43 30.53
CA ASN A 878 -41.98 -40.20 31.10
C ASN A 878 -42.64 -39.02 30.43
#